data_AF-A0A409WJ01-F1
#
_entry.id   AF-A0A409WJ01-F1
#
_cell.length_a   1.000
_cell.length_b   1.000
_cell.length_c   1.000
_cell.angle_alpha   90.00
_cell.angle_beta   90.00
_cell.angle_gamma   90.00
#
_symmetry.space_group_name_H-M   'P 1'
#
loop_
_entity.id
_entity.type
_entity.pdbx_description
1 polymer ?
#
loop_
_entity_poly.entity_id
_entity_poly.type
_entity_poly.pdbx_seq_one_letter_code
_entity_poly.pdbx_strand_id
1 'polypeptide(L)'
;MAIIDEFSYEHPDNKGYGRSKRLRLLPSSDSGFLTIERQFHKGWKHPNKPRPKIHAIFKILSSDSSLLPYHRYRAIVTASPALRNRTKNPANEQFLFHGTNRHCTLAEDSSRVRLCVLSKCNLCCIIRNSFDVKKCGSKHRFRRFGTGIYTTACSSKADDYALNADESTSLRVLVVSRVVVGNPYKRRQNATGLTEPPCGHHSVVGEPGIDLNYEETVVYDNDAIRPAFLVVYGDAPASKSKLHSLVAMSSMTSHIPLALSILGTLAGSLTQKAASTPPAPPSVAPLVAAPPAPPLPASAPLNVPPPKPSSGTTGAVSNSASNNVGATPPATNPIALCEVCQIRPKHFDGTKIHPYCGKTCANKRLNSNAASGPVNSNNCNFCHNRPKYSDGTKTHDYCSKACARNAIGPQRKATGGGSTAALCQAPGCQNPPHPGHDYCSMAHKTLGENLCLMCLQAPKMANSHFCSQTCIDDAESKGPMILEVPSGHVTFKSVADQFKASWRHGSACPPVRRVYKILVPPALLSAYNSYKTAVETRGQFVAAGRAEGNENRRWHGTRRICNLGDKGHTQFCSTPSCSLCCIIRTSYDISLWGKKTGWGRFGKGIYTSSTSSKSNDYSHNDCKSNLKAILLNKVIVGKGCKLLQDNTSLTAPPAGFDSVLAEKGGSLNYDELVVYTNDAIRPSYLVMYEP
;
A
#
# COMPACT_ATOMS: atom_id res chain seq x y z
N MET A 1 17.35 21.20 -3.02
CA MET A 1 16.43 20.37 -3.84
C MET A 1 16.26 19.02 -3.14
N ALA A 2 15.11 18.36 -3.30
CA ALA A 2 15.02 16.92 -3.01
C ALA A 2 15.73 16.16 -4.15
N ILE A 3 16.53 15.14 -3.81
CA ILE A 3 17.12 14.24 -4.81
C ILE A 3 16.03 13.25 -5.21
N ILE A 4 15.55 13.35 -6.44
CA ILE A 4 14.62 12.39 -7.04
C ILE A 4 15.41 11.09 -7.29
N ASP A 5 14.84 9.94 -6.94
CA ASP A 5 15.54 8.66 -7.10
C ASP A 5 15.66 8.28 -8.58
N GLU A 6 16.82 7.77 -9.00
CA GLU A 6 17.11 7.45 -10.40
C GLU A 6 16.24 6.31 -11.01
N PHE A 7 15.47 5.58 -10.20
CA PHE A 7 14.47 4.59 -10.63
C PHE A 7 13.02 5.14 -10.61
N SER A 8 12.84 6.41 -10.27
CA SER A 8 11.57 7.13 -10.32
C SER A 8 11.11 7.40 -11.76
N TYR A 9 9.80 7.37 -12.05
CA TYR A 9 9.28 7.89 -13.34
C TYR A 9 9.46 9.41 -13.42
N GLU A 10 9.43 10.06 -12.26
CA GLU A 10 9.50 11.50 -12.06
C GLU A 10 10.95 12.03 -12.23
N HIS A 11 11.95 11.15 -12.37
CA HIS A 11 13.35 11.50 -12.66
C HIS A 11 13.52 12.02 -14.12
N PRO A 12 14.31 13.09 -14.38
CA PRO A 12 14.44 13.69 -15.71
C PRO A 12 14.80 12.73 -16.85
N ASP A 13 15.69 11.76 -16.59
CA ASP A 13 16.17 10.78 -17.59
C ASP A 13 15.13 9.68 -17.92
N ASN A 14 14.05 9.61 -17.14
CA ASN A 14 12.98 8.61 -17.25
C ASN A 14 11.70 9.20 -17.88
N LYS A 15 11.77 10.39 -18.49
CA LYS A 15 10.67 10.99 -19.26
C LYS A 15 10.11 10.01 -20.31
N GLY A 16 8.78 9.97 -20.44
CA GLY A 16 8.08 9.07 -21.36
C GLY A 16 8.06 7.59 -20.91
N TYR A 17 8.40 7.31 -19.65
CA TYR A 17 8.11 6.06 -18.95
C TYR A 17 7.03 6.28 -17.88
N GLY A 18 6.47 5.20 -17.33
CA GLY A 18 5.35 5.28 -16.40
C GLY A 18 4.70 3.92 -16.11
N ARG A 19 3.54 3.91 -15.43
CA ARG A 19 2.85 2.68 -14.99
C ARG A 19 2.64 1.63 -16.10
N SER A 20 2.41 2.06 -17.34
CA SER A 20 2.22 1.19 -18.52
C SER A 20 3.52 0.78 -19.23
N LYS A 21 4.61 1.54 -19.05
CA LYS A 21 5.92 1.37 -19.69
C LYS A 21 7.01 1.51 -18.62
N ARG A 22 7.24 0.42 -17.88
CA ARG A 22 8.09 0.40 -16.67
C ARG A 22 9.53 -0.09 -16.91
N LEU A 23 9.81 -0.68 -18.07
CA LEU A 23 11.13 -1.21 -18.40
C LEU A 23 11.82 -0.25 -19.37
N ARG A 24 12.88 0.44 -18.90
CA ARG A 24 13.78 1.26 -19.72
C ARG A 24 14.97 0.40 -20.13
N LEU A 25 15.08 0.06 -21.42
CA LEU A 25 16.26 -0.66 -21.94
C LEU A 25 17.51 0.19 -21.71
N LEU A 26 18.57 -0.43 -21.20
CA LEU A 26 19.87 0.21 -21.05
C LEU A 26 20.74 -0.06 -22.28
N PRO A 27 21.38 0.97 -22.88
CA PRO A 27 22.51 0.76 -23.79
C PRO A 27 23.63 -0.04 -23.11
N SER A 28 24.41 -0.79 -23.89
CA SER A 28 25.57 -1.54 -23.36
C SER A 28 26.67 -0.65 -22.76
N SER A 29 26.70 0.64 -23.12
CA SER A 29 27.58 1.67 -22.55
C SER A 29 27.05 2.34 -21.28
N ASP A 30 25.81 2.05 -20.84
CA ASP A 30 25.23 2.59 -19.61
C ASP A 30 25.97 2.03 -18.38
N SER A 31 26.31 2.89 -17.42
CA SER A 31 27.08 2.49 -16.24
C SER A 31 26.33 1.47 -15.36
N GLY A 32 24.99 1.48 -15.39
CA GLY A 32 24.13 0.47 -14.80
C GLY A 32 24.22 -0.87 -15.54
N PHE A 33 24.24 -0.86 -16.88
CA PHE A 33 24.44 -2.08 -17.68
C PHE A 33 25.77 -2.75 -17.31
N LEU A 34 26.89 -2.02 -17.43
CA LEU A 34 28.24 -2.51 -17.16
C LEU A 34 28.43 -2.98 -15.70
N THR A 35 27.75 -2.33 -14.76
CA THR A 35 27.77 -2.74 -13.34
C THR A 35 27.05 -4.08 -13.14
N ILE A 36 25.86 -4.24 -13.72
CA ILE A 36 25.03 -5.43 -13.54
C ILE A 36 25.56 -6.62 -14.34
N GLU A 37 26.08 -6.42 -15.55
CA GLU A 37 26.79 -7.44 -16.33
C GLU A 37 27.99 -8.00 -15.56
N ARG A 38 28.85 -7.11 -15.02
CA ARG A 38 30.02 -7.51 -14.21
C ARG A 38 29.62 -8.27 -12.96
N GLN A 39 28.54 -7.87 -12.28
CA GLN A 39 28.00 -8.59 -11.13
C GLN A 39 27.40 -9.94 -11.55
N PHE A 40 26.70 -10.02 -12.68
CA PHE A 40 26.09 -11.25 -13.18
C PHE A 40 27.15 -12.30 -13.51
N HIS A 41 28.20 -11.94 -14.24
CA HIS A 41 29.28 -12.90 -14.55
C HIS A 41 30.14 -13.25 -13.33
N LYS A 42 30.43 -12.29 -12.42
CA LYS A 42 31.10 -12.57 -11.14
C LYS A 42 30.25 -13.45 -10.19
N GLY A 43 28.93 -13.37 -10.31
CA GLY A 43 27.97 -14.20 -9.59
C GLY A 43 27.77 -15.60 -10.18
N TRP A 44 28.30 -15.88 -11.38
CA TRP A 44 28.08 -17.15 -12.07
C TRP A 44 29.11 -18.21 -11.62
N LYS A 45 28.81 -18.83 -10.47
CA LYS A 45 29.73 -19.68 -9.70
C LYS A 45 29.46 -21.19 -9.77
N HIS A 46 28.32 -21.61 -10.31
CA HIS A 46 28.02 -23.05 -10.48
C HIS A 46 28.92 -23.63 -11.59
N PRO A 47 29.83 -24.58 -11.29
CA PRO A 47 30.80 -25.07 -12.27
C PRO A 47 30.14 -25.82 -13.44
N ASN A 48 29.06 -26.55 -13.16
CA ASN A 48 28.36 -27.39 -14.14
C ASN A 48 27.34 -26.60 -14.99
N LYS A 49 27.29 -25.26 -14.87
CA LYS A 49 26.40 -24.41 -15.69
C LYS A 49 27.21 -23.62 -16.71
N PRO A 50 26.95 -23.74 -18.03
CA PRO A 50 27.59 -22.88 -19.02
C PRO A 50 27.35 -21.41 -18.68
N ARG A 51 28.31 -20.52 -18.99
CA ARG A 51 28.15 -19.08 -18.78
C ARG A 51 27.25 -18.52 -19.87
N PRO A 52 26.02 -18.08 -19.56
CA PRO A 52 25.09 -17.64 -20.58
C PRO A 52 25.44 -16.23 -21.07
N LYS A 53 25.15 -15.96 -22.34
CA LYS A 53 25.20 -14.61 -22.92
C LYS A 53 24.09 -13.73 -22.32
N ILE A 54 24.39 -12.48 -21.97
CA ILE A 54 23.39 -11.44 -21.71
C ILE A 54 22.95 -10.83 -23.05
N HIS A 55 21.64 -10.64 -23.24
CA HIS A 55 21.07 -10.00 -24.43
C HIS A 55 20.53 -8.61 -24.16
N ALA A 56 19.99 -8.37 -22.96
CA ALA A 56 19.46 -7.07 -22.56
C ALA A 56 19.48 -6.89 -21.04
N ILE A 57 19.61 -5.64 -20.59
CA ILE A 57 19.36 -5.23 -19.21
C ILE A 57 18.38 -4.06 -19.23
N PHE A 58 17.26 -4.18 -18.52
CA PHE A 58 16.27 -3.12 -18.39
C PHE A 58 16.29 -2.54 -16.98
N LYS A 59 16.29 -1.21 -16.85
CA LYS A 59 16.00 -0.54 -15.58
C LYS A 59 14.50 -0.65 -15.29
N ILE A 60 14.17 -1.08 -14.08
CA ILE A 60 12.80 -1.22 -13.58
C ILE A 60 12.40 0.07 -12.90
N LEU A 61 11.52 0.81 -13.54
CA LEU A 61 11.04 2.11 -13.04
C LEU A 61 9.79 1.95 -12.17
N SER A 62 9.64 2.85 -11.21
CA SER A 62 8.56 2.91 -10.22
C SER A 62 8.15 4.36 -9.98
N SER A 63 6.97 4.62 -9.42
CA SER A 63 6.62 5.99 -8.99
C SER A 63 7.29 6.33 -7.66
N ASP A 64 7.54 7.62 -7.42
CA ASP A 64 7.98 8.13 -6.11
C ASP A 64 7.13 7.58 -4.95
N SER A 65 5.80 7.45 -5.12
CA SER A 65 4.91 6.88 -4.12
C SER A 65 5.19 5.41 -3.75
N SER A 66 5.77 4.63 -4.67
CA SER A 66 6.17 3.23 -4.45
C SER A 66 7.57 3.12 -3.87
N LEU A 67 8.44 4.09 -4.15
CA LEU A 67 9.81 4.18 -3.64
C LEU A 67 9.87 4.83 -2.24
N LEU A 68 8.96 5.73 -1.91
CA LEU A 68 8.90 6.46 -0.62
C LEU A 68 8.98 5.55 0.63
N PRO A 69 8.29 4.40 0.72
CA PRO A 69 8.43 3.51 1.87
C PRO A 69 9.84 2.89 1.97
N TYR A 70 10.43 2.54 0.83
CA TYR A 70 11.83 2.08 0.74
C TYR A 70 12.82 3.18 1.14
N HIS A 71 12.59 4.44 0.74
CA HIS A 71 13.40 5.58 1.19
C HIS A 71 13.31 5.78 2.71
N ARG A 72 12.12 5.62 3.30
CA ARG A 72 11.92 5.69 4.76
C ARG A 72 12.66 4.56 5.48
N TYR A 73 12.53 3.31 5.01
CA TYR A 73 13.28 2.18 5.56
C TYR A 73 14.79 2.42 5.48
N ARG A 74 15.29 2.81 4.30
CA ARG A 74 16.70 3.15 4.06
C ARG A 74 17.21 4.26 5.00
N ALA A 75 16.39 5.28 5.28
CA ALA A 75 16.74 6.36 6.21
C ALA A 75 16.78 5.87 7.67
N ILE A 76 15.81 5.06 8.10
CA ILE A 76 15.79 4.44 9.45
C ILE A 76 17.03 3.56 9.65
N VAL A 77 17.37 2.73 8.66
CA VAL A 77 18.59 1.89 8.70
C VAL A 77 19.85 2.75 8.75
N THR A 78 19.94 3.81 7.93
CA THR A 78 21.06 4.77 7.94
C THR A 78 21.26 5.42 9.32
N ALA A 79 20.17 5.74 10.02
CA ALA A 79 20.21 6.32 11.36
C ALA A 79 20.49 5.29 12.49
N SER A 80 20.62 4.00 12.19
CA SER A 80 20.86 2.98 13.21
C SER A 80 22.24 3.12 13.86
N PRO A 81 22.38 2.94 15.19
CA PRO A 81 23.66 3.07 15.88
C PRO A 81 24.77 2.15 15.34
N ALA A 82 24.39 1.00 14.76
CA ALA A 82 25.31 0.04 14.14
C ALA A 82 25.94 0.54 12.82
N LEU A 83 25.35 1.54 12.16
CA LEU A 83 25.81 2.06 10.86
C LEU A 83 26.26 3.53 10.90
N ARG A 84 26.14 4.21 12.05
CA ARG A 84 26.44 5.64 12.25
C ARG A 84 27.81 6.12 11.73
N ASN A 85 28.81 5.22 11.65
CA ASN A 85 30.17 5.53 11.17
C ASN A 85 30.38 5.26 9.66
N ARG A 86 29.38 4.73 8.91
CA ARG A 86 29.54 4.41 7.48
C ARG A 86 29.24 5.60 6.58
N THR A 87 30.28 6.34 6.21
CA THR A 87 30.19 7.44 5.24
C THR A 87 29.94 6.94 3.81
N LYS A 88 30.63 5.87 3.39
CA LYS A 88 30.43 5.22 2.08
C LYS A 88 29.38 4.12 2.19
N ASN A 89 28.32 4.22 1.37
CA ASN A 89 27.15 3.33 1.39
C ASN A 89 26.57 3.13 2.82
N PRO A 90 25.92 4.18 3.38
CA PRO A 90 25.50 4.22 4.79
C PRO A 90 24.46 3.15 5.15
N ALA A 91 23.48 2.92 4.28
CA ALA A 91 22.42 1.93 4.49
C ALA A 91 22.85 0.47 4.23
N ASN A 92 24.10 0.25 3.80
CA ASN A 92 24.57 -1.02 3.25
C ASN A 92 23.64 -1.55 2.13
N GLU A 93 23.30 -0.66 1.20
CA GLU A 93 22.47 -0.95 0.02
C GLU A 93 23.27 -1.78 -0.98
N GLN A 94 22.70 -2.89 -1.47
CA GLN A 94 23.36 -3.80 -2.40
C GLN A 94 22.44 -4.21 -3.54
N PHE A 95 23.02 -4.47 -4.71
CA PHE A 95 22.33 -5.09 -5.84
C PHE A 95 22.43 -6.61 -5.71
N LEU A 96 21.29 -7.29 -5.53
CA LEU A 96 21.24 -8.74 -5.32
C LEU A 96 20.21 -9.41 -6.24
N PHE A 97 20.53 -10.61 -6.70
CA PHE A 97 19.73 -11.38 -7.66
C PHE A 97 18.57 -12.14 -6.98
N HIS A 98 17.45 -12.24 -7.70
CA HIS A 98 16.28 -13.03 -7.34
C HIS A 98 15.71 -13.73 -8.59
N GLY A 99 15.61 -15.06 -8.54
CA GLY A 99 14.96 -15.87 -9.58
C GLY A 99 13.53 -16.20 -9.19
N THR A 100 12.64 -16.22 -10.18
CA THR A 100 11.20 -16.41 -9.96
C THR A 100 10.50 -16.99 -11.19
N ASN A 101 9.21 -17.31 -11.07
CA ASN A 101 8.43 -17.88 -12.16
C ASN A 101 7.92 -16.78 -13.12
N ARG A 102 8.24 -16.89 -14.42
CA ARG A 102 7.69 -16.11 -15.53
C ARG A 102 6.69 -16.97 -16.33
N HIS A 103 5.47 -16.47 -16.49
CA HIS A 103 4.38 -17.13 -17.23
C HIS A 103 3.89 -16.23 -18.39
N CYS A 104 4.84 -15.65 -19.15
CA CYS A 104 4.59 -14.81 -20.31
C CYS A 104 5.91 -14.46 -21.01
N THR A 105 5.86 -14.13 -22.29
CA THR A 105 6.99 -13.71 -23.15
C THR A 105 7.60 -12.32 -22.85
N LEU A 106 7.52 -11.83 -21.61
CA LEU A 106 8.09 -10.53 -21.20
C LEU A 106 9.62 -10.52 -21.44
N ALA A 107 10.07 -9.56 -22.23
CA ALA A 107 11.47 -9.32 -22.60
C ALA A 107 12.14 -10.47 -23.39
N GLU A 108 11.38 -11.28 -24.13
CA GLU A 108 11.94 -12.15 -25.19
C GLU A 108 12.46 -11.34 -26.40
N ASP A 109 12.01 -10.10 -26.58
CA ASP A 109 12.57 -9.13 -27.51
C ASP A 109 12.36 -7.69 -27.01
N SER A 110 12.84 -6.71 -27.78
CA SER A 110 12.75 -5.27 -27.48
C SER A 110 11.33 -4.68 -27.53
N SER A 111 10.37 -5.35 -28.15
CA SER A 111 8.96 -4.93 -28.21
C SER A 111 8.13 -5.45 -27.03
N ARG A 112 8.43 -6.66 -26.55
CA ARG A 112 7.67 -7.36 -25.50
C ARG A 112 7.97 -6.86 -24.08
N VAL A 113 7.94 -5.55 -23.87
CA VAL A 113 8.29 -4.86 -22.60
C VAL A 113 7.09 -4.57 -21.67
N ARG A 114 5.85 -4.90 -22.10
CA ARG A 114 4.63 -4.65 -21.32
C ARG A 114 4.38 -5.77 -20.30
N LEU A 115 4.26 -5.39 -19.02
CA LEU A 115 3.99 -6.34 -17.93
C LEU A 115 2.59 -6.96 -18.07
N CYS A 116 2.50 -8.29 -18.01
CA CYS A 116 1.22 -9.00 -18.05
C CYS A 116 0.46 -8.89 -16.72
N VAL A 117 -0.86 -9.06 -16.76
CA VAL A 117 -1.71 -8.94 -15.56
C VAL A 117 -1.76 -10.22 -14.71
N LEU A 118 -1.37 -11.37 -15.27
CA LEU A 118 -1.53 -12.71 -14.70
C LEU A 118 -0.96 -12.82 -13.27
N SER A 119 -1.80 -13.28 -12.33
CA SER A 119 -1.43 -13.55 -10.94
C SER A 119 -0.34 -14.62 -10.80
N LYS A 120 -0.38 -15.67 -11.64
CA LYS A 120 0.64 -16.73 -11.69
C LYS A 120 2.02 -16.23 -12.15
N CYS A 121 2.09 -15.10 -12.86
CA CYS A 121 3.38 -14.55 -13.30
C CYS A 121 4.03 -13.77 -12.16
N ASN A 122 4.73 -14.49 -11.27
CA ASN A 122 5.44 -13.91 -10.13
C ASN A 122 6.40 -12.79 -10.55
N LEU A 123 7.08 -12.93 -11.69
CA LEU A 123 7.91 -11.87 -12.26
C LEU A 123 7.12 -10.56 -12.47
N CYS A 124 6.05 -10.59 -13.27
CA CYS A 124 5.20 -9.43 -13.52
C CYS A 124 4.49 -8.95 -12.24
N CYS A 125 4.27 -9.81 -11.25
CA CYS A 125 3.71 -9.41 -9.95
C CYS A 125 4.73 -8.65 -9.08
N ILE A 126 6.00 -9.08 -9.04
CA ILE A 126 7.10 -8.41 -8.33
C ILE A 126 7.42 -7.07 -9.00
N ILE A 127 7.55 -7.04 -10.33
CA ILE A 127 7.84 -5.79 -11.04
C ILE A 127 6.69 -4.78 -10.87
N ARG A 128 5.42 -5.23 -10.88
CA ARG A 128 4.27 -4.34 -10.64
C ARG A 128 4.20 -3.84 -9.19
N ASN A 129 4.27 -4.74 -8.21
CA ASN A 129 3.82 -4.48 -6.83
C ASN A 129 4.94 -4.49 -5.78
N SER A 130 6.21 -4.60 -6.19
CA SER A 130 7.34 -4.98 -5.33
C SER A 130 7.21 -6.39 -4.73
N PHE A 131 8.16 -6.74 -3.86
CA PHE A 131 8.20 -7.97 -3.10
C PHE A 131 7.18 -7.99 -1.95
N ASP A 132 6.83 -9.19 -1.50
CA ASP A 132 5.90 -9.41 -0.39
C ASP A 132 6.32 -10.66 0.40
N VAL A 133 6.82 -10.48 1.62
CA VAL A 133 7.24 -11.55 2.54
C VAL A 133 6.17 -12.63 2.69
N LYS A 134 4.88 -12.26 2.63
CA LYS A 134 3.75 -13.21 2.77
C LYS A 134 3.63 -14.18 1.60
N LYS A 135 4.24 -13.87 0.45
CA LYS A 135 4.27 -14.72 -0.75
C LYS A 135 5.56 -15.53 -0.88
N CYS A 136 6.59 -15.21 -0.10
CA CYS A 136 7.88 -15.88 -0.13
C CYS A 136 7.81 -17.32 0.41
N GLY A 137 8.64 -18.20 -0.14
CA GLY A 137 8.67 -19.63 0.22
C GLY A 137 7.37 -20.39 -0.05
N SER A 138 6.53 -19.92 -0.96
CA SER A 138 5.33 -20.63 -1.44
C SER A 138 5.67 -21.84 -2.32
N LYS A 139 6.78 -21.77 -3.06
CA LYS A 139 7.29 -22.83 -3.95
C LYS A 139 8.03 -23.97 -3.22
N HIS A 140 8.61 -23.69 -2.04
CA HIS A 140 9.40 -24.66 -1.27
C HIS A 140 9.09 -24.56 0.22
N ARG A 141 8.74 -25.69 0.86
CA ARG A 141 8.42 -25.75 2.30
C ARG A 141 9.64 -25.52 3.19
N PHE A 142 10.83 -25.97 2.76
CA PHE A 142 12.08 -25.71 3.48
C PHE A 142 12.59 -24.30 3.19
N ARG A 143 12.98 -23.57 4.25
CA ARG A 143 13.42 -22.18 4.21
C ARG A 143 14.59 -21.99 5.18
N ARG A 144 15.82 -21.88 4.69
CA ARG A 144 17.05 -21.92 5.52
C ARG A 144 17.04 -20.91 6.67
N PHE A 145 16.52 -19.71 6.43
CA PHE A 145 16.37 -18.62 7.38
C PHE A 145 14.89 -18.21 7.54
N GLY A 146 13.98 -19.19 7.49
CA GLY A 146 12.56 -18.94 7.72
C GLY A 146 11.90 -18.01 6.70
N THR A 147 10.97 -17.18 7.18
CA THR A 147 10.01 -16.43 6.35
C THR A 147 10.46 -15.01 6.08
N GLY A 148 11.30 -14.85 5.06
CA GLY A 148 11.70 -13.56 4.49
C GLY A 148 11.82 -13.62 2.96
N ILE A 149 12.23 -12.50 2.37
CA ILE A 149 12.52 -12.36 0.93
C ILE A 149 13.98 -12.76 0.69
N TYR A 150 14.18 -13.85 -0.04
CA TYR A 150 15.51 -14.40 -0.36
C TYR A 150 16.10 -13.75 -1.61
N THR A 151 17.36 -13.33 -1.51
CA THR A 151 18.19 -12.79 -2.59
C THR A 151 19.61 -13.35 -2.47
N THR A 152 20.47 -13.18 -3.48
CA THR A 152 21.86 -13.66 -3.44
C THR A 152 22.77 -12.83 -4.35
N ALA A 153 24.06 -12.73 -4.01
CA ALA A 153 25.11 -12.23 -4.92
C ALA A 153 25.53 -13.29 -5.98
N CYS A 154 25.00 -14.51 -5.90
CA CYS A 154 25.30 -15.61 -6.82
C CYS A 154 24.21 -15.74 -7.90
N SER A 155 24.40 -15.07 -9.04
CA SER A 155 23.47 -15.10 -10.18
C SER A 155 23.13 -16.53 -10.64
N SER A 156 24.12 -17.43 -10.71
CA SER A 156 23.89 -18.84 -11.10
C SER A 156 23.07 -19.64 -10.10
N LYS A 157 22.87 -19.12 -8.88
CA LYS A 157 22.00 -19.70 -7.83
C LYS A 157 20.62 -19.06 -7.83
N ALA A 158 20.52 -17.75 -8.10
CA ALA A 158 19.23 -17.14 -8.39
C ALA A 158 18.57 -17.83 -9.61
N ASP A 159 19.38 -18.21 -10.61
CA ASP A 159 18.96 -18.97 -11.78
C ASP A 159 18.25 -20.30 -11.46
N ASP A 160 18.60 -21.02 -10.37
CA ASP A 160 17.90 -22.27 -9.97
C ASP A 160 16.42 -22.04 -9.63
N TYR A 161 16.07 -20.82 -9.21
CA TYR A 161 14.69 -20.45 -8.89
C TYR A 161 13.96 -19.83 -10.08
N ALA A 162 14.67 -19.45 -11.14
CA ALA A 162 14.12 -18.88 -12.36
C ALA A 162 13.47 -19.96 -13.24
N LEU A 163 12.16 -19.82 -13.46
CA LEU A 163 11.36 -20.77 -14.23
C LEU A 163 10.60 -20.04 -15.32
N ASN A 164 10.84 -20.42 -16.58
CA ASN A 164 9.93 -20.17 -17.69
C ASN A 164 8.81 -21.22 -17.65
N ALA A 165 7.56 -20.77 -17.60
CA ALA A 165 6.36 -21.61 -17.61
C ALA A 165 5.46 -21.26 -18.82
N ASP A 166 6.11 -20.85 -19.91
CA ASP A 166 5.57 -20.49 -21.21
C ASP A 166 6.56 -21.05 -22.24
N GLU A 167 6.18 -22.10 -22.95
CA GLU A 167 7.07 -22.88 -23.84
C GLU A 167 7.53 -22.08 -25.06
N SER A 168 6.87 -20.96 -25.37
CA SER A 168 7.30 -20.01 -26.40
C SER A 168 8.48 -19.11 -25.98
N THR A 169 9.00 -19.29 -24.76
CA THR A 169 10.11 -18.49 -24.23
C THR A 169 11.46 -19.21 -24.27
N SER A 170 12.39 -18.58 -24.99
CA SER A 170 13.76 -19.04 -25.23
C SER A 170 14.77 -18.46 -24.25
N LEU A 171 14.63 -17.18 -23.90
CA LEU A 171 15.56 -16.49 -23.01
C LEU A 171 15.17 -16.72 -21.54
N ARG A 172 16.13 -16.64 -20.64
CA ARG A 172 15.93 -16.68 -19.18
C ARG A 172 16.03 -15.26 -18.63
N VAL A 173 15.40 -15.02 -17.48
CA VAL A 173 15.40 -13.70 -16.85
C VAL A 173 15.61 -13.75 -15.34
N LEU A 174 16.36 -12.78 -14.81
CA LEU A 174 16.58 -12.56 -13.38
C LEU A 174 16.24 -11.12 -13.01
N VAL A 175 15.63 -10.94 -11.84
CA VAL A 175 15.46 -9.63 -11.22
C VAL A 175 16.70 -9.33 -10.39
N VAL A 176 17.31 -8.17 -10.61
CA VAL A 176 18.25 -7.57 -9.65
C VAL A 176 17.52 -6.51 -8.87
N SER A 177 17.68 -6.53 -7.55
CA SER A 177 16.96 -5.67 -6.62
C SER A 177 17.94 -4.84 -5.80
N ARG A 178 17.54 -3.61 -5.49
CA ARG A 178 18.19 -2.80 -4.45
C ARG A 178 17.71 -3.32 -3.10
N VAL A 179 18.63 -3.84 -2.30
CA VAL A 179 18.36 -4.42 -0.98
C VAL A 179 19.11 -3.60 0.07
N VAL A 180 18.38 -3.04 1.03
CA VAL A 180 18.95 -2.42 2.23
C VAL A 180 19.35 -3.55 3.18
N VAL A 181 20.60 -3.99 3.08
CA VAL A 181 21.14 -5.09 3.92
C VAL A 181 21.35 -4.61 5.35
N GLY A 182 21.59 -3.30 5.56
CA GLY A 182 21.83 -2.69 6.86
C GLY A 182 23.00 -3.34 7.61
N ASN A 183 22.83 -3.53 8.92
CA ASN A 183 23.66 -4.44 9.71
C ASN A 183 23.14 -5.89 9.55
N PRO A 184 23.87 -6.81 8.90
CA PRO A 184 23.42 -8.18 8.65
C PRO A 184 23.82 -9.14 9.78
N TYR A 185 22.90 -10.00 10.23
CA TYR A 185 23.25 -11.11 11.09
C TYR A 185 23.83 -12.27 10.27
N LYS A 186 25.14 -12.49 10.38
CA LYS A 186 25.86 -13.55 9.67
C LYS A 186 25.62 -14.92 10.29
N ARG A 187 25.30 -15.94 9.49
CA ARG A 187 25.13 -17.34 9.94
C ARG A 187 25.70 -18.35 8.94
N ARG A 188 26.19 -19.49 9.45
CA ARG A 188 26.64 -20.65 8.65
C ARG A 188 25.76 -21.89 8.81
N GLN A 189 24.75 -21.78 9.66
CA GLN A 189 23.75 -22.80 9.97
C GLN A 189 22.35 -22.29 9.65
N ASN A 190 21.40 -23.20 9.45
CA ASN A 190 19.98 -22.91 9.27
C ASN A 190 19.33 -22.34 10.55
N ALA A 191 18.29 -21.52 10.39
CA ALA A 191 17.32 -21.13 11.40
C ALA A 191 15.94 -20.98 10.73
N THR A 192 15.28 -22.12 10.51
CA THR A 192 14.01 -22.23 9.76
C THR A 192 12.82 -21.52 10.41
N GLY A 193 12.92 -21.17 11.70
CA GLY A 193 11.87 -20.50 12.48
C GLY A 193 11.89 -18.97 12.45
N LEU A 194 12.84 -18.31 11.78
CA LEU A 194 12.92 -16.84 11.74
C LEU A 194 11.73 -16.23 10.97
N THR A 195 11.18 -15.13 11.49
CA THR A 195 10.16 -14.29 10.83
C THR A 195 10.57 -12.82 10.76
N GLU A 196 11.71 -12.48 11.36
CA GLU A 196 12.30 -11.14 11.50
C GLU A 196 13.82 -11.29 11.67
N PRO A 197 14.65 -10.26 11.41
CA PRO A 197 16.07 -10.33 11.72
C PRO A 197 16.28 -10.34 13.24
N PRO A 198 17.31 -11.03 13.77
CA PRO A 198 17.64 -10.95 15.18
C PRO A 198 17.93 -9.51 15.65
N CYS A 199 17.66 -9.23 16.93
CA CYS A 199 17.78 -7.88 17.50
C CYS A 199 19.12 -7.20 17.17
N GLY A 200 19.08 -5.89 16.88
CA GLY A 200 20.23 -5.10 16.41
C GLY A 200 20.62 -5.30 14.93
N HIS A 201 19.93 -6.18 14.20
CA HIS A 201 20.19 -6.48 12.79
C HIS A 201 18.98 -6.18 11.91
N HIS A 202 19.22 -6.05 10.61
CA HIS A 202 18.22 -5.62 9.62
C HIS A 202 17.96 -6.70 8.54
N SER A 203 18.91 -7.63 8.39
CA SER A 203 18.85 -8.75 7.47
C SER A 203 19.59 -9.95 8.08
N VAL A 204 19.46 -11.12 7.45
CA VAL A 204 20.30 -12.29 7.72
C VAL A 204 21.13 -12.59 6.48
N VAL A 205 22.43 -12.85 6.66
CA VAL A 205 23.33 -13.29 5.58
C VAL A 205 23.83 -14.69 5.92
N GLY A 206 23.43 -15.66 5.10
CA GLY A 206 23.97 -17.00 5.10
C GLY A 206 25.32 -17.03 4.43
N GLU A 207 26.39 -17.27 5.17
CA GLU A 207 27.74 -17.47 4.64
C GLU A 207 27.95 -18.92 4.18
N PRO A 208 28.77 -19.17 3.13
CA PRO A 208 29.15 -20.52 2.75
C PRO A 208 29.84 -21.31 3.87
N GLY A 209 29.52 -22.59 3.98
CA GLY A 209 29.94 -23.48 5.06
C GLY A 209 28.96 -24.63 5.27
N ILE A 210 28.82 -25.07 6.52
CA ILE A 210 28.09 -26.28 6.96
C ILE A 210 26.78 -26.53 6.19
N ASP A 211 25.86 -25.56 6.18
CA ASP A 211 24.53 -25.71 5.57
C ASP A 211 24.41 -25.11 4.15
N LEU A 212 25.46 -24.48 3.61
CA LEU A 212 25.34 -23.54 2.49
C LEU A 212 26.55 -23.58 1.52
N ASN A 213 26.27 -23.92 0.26
CA ASN A 213 27.29 -23.91 -0.80
C ASN A 213 27.54 -22.48 -1.36
N TYR A 214 26.57 -21.57 -1.24
CA TYR A 214 26.65 -20.20 -1.76
C TYR A 214 25.82 -19.25 -0.90
N GLU A 215 26.26 -18.00 -0.83
CA GLU A 215 25.67 -16.93 -0.03
C GLU A 215 24.17 -16.69 -0.29
N GLU A 216 23.41 -16.36 0.75
CA GLU A 216 22.02 -15.91 0.69
C GLU A 216 21.83 -14.70 1.60
N THR A 217 21.12 -13.67 1.12
CA THR A 217 20.72 -12.51 1.92
C THR A 217 19.20 -12.49 2.03
N VAL A 218 18.69 -12.47 3.25
CA VAL A 218 17.26 -12.51 3.58
C VAL A 218 16.86 -11.25 4.33
N VAL A 219 15.89 -10.53 3.78
CA VAL A 219 15.21 -9.40 4.44
C VAL A 219 13.79 -9.77 4.81
N TYR A 220 13.28 -9.25 5.93
CA TYR A 220 11.99 -9.64 6.51
C TYR A 220 10.95 -8.49 6.47
N ASP A 221 11.29 -7.40 5.79
CA ASP A 221 10.42 -6.26 5.53
C ASP A 221 10.25 -6.09 4.01
N ASN A 222 9.04 -5.76 3.56
CA ASN A 222 8.74 -5.46 2.17
C ASN A 222 9.43 -4.16 1.71
N ASP A 223 9.72 -3.25 2.64
CA ASP A 223 10.35 -1.95 2.36
C ASP A 223 11.87 -1.97 2.45
N ALA A 224 12.48 -3.10 2.84
CA ALA A 224 13.92 -3.32 2.72
C ALA A 224 14.40 -3.52 1.27
N ILE A 225 13.50 -3.69 0.30
CA ILE A 225 13.85 -4.12 -1.06
C ILE A 225 12.96 -3.50 -2.15
N ARG A 226 13.57 -3.13 -3.29
CA ARG A 226 12.85 -2.75 -4.53
C ARG A 226 13.48 -3.41 -5.76
N PRO A 227 12.68 -3.93 -6.72
CA PRO A 227 13.19 -4.43 -7.99
C PRO A 227 13.79 -3.26 -8.79
N ALA A 228 14.99 -3.45 -9.33
CA ALA A 228 15.80 -2.36 -9.90
C ALA A 228 16.22 -2.63 -11.34
N PHE A 229 16.63 -3.85 -11.68
CA PHE A 229 16.94 -4.25 -13.06
C PHE A 229 16.34 -5.61 -13.41
N LEU A 230 16.07 -5.83 -14.69
CA LEU A 230 15.71 -7.11 -15.30
C LEU A 230 16.83 -7.50 -16.27
N VAL A 231 17.56 -8.58 -15.97
CA VAL A 231 18.60 -9.13 -16.86
C VAL A 231 17.97 -10.22 -17.71
N VAL A 232 18.16 -10.14 -19.03
CA VAL A 232 17.75 -11.14 -20.02
C VAL A 232 18.99 -11.85 -20.54
N TYR A 233 19.03 -13.19 -20.42
CA TYR A 233 20.22 -13.99 -20.70
C TYR A 233 19.86 -15.39 -21.21
N GLY A 234 20.87 -16.12 -21.70
CA GLY A 234 20.74 -17.50 -22.16
C GLY A 234 21.04 -17.64 -23.65
N ASP A 235 20.85 -18.85 -24.17
CA ASP A 235 21.19 -19.17 -25.54
C ASP A 235 19.96 -18.99 -26.41
N ALA A 236 19.88 -17.84 -27.10
CA ALA A 236 18.83 -17.60 -28.08
C ALA A 236 18.93 -18.68 -29.18
N PRO A 237 17.81 -19.27 -29.62
CA PRO A 237 17.83 -20.23 -30.72
C PRO A 237 18.45 -19.56 -31.94
N ALA A 238 19.45 -20.20 -32.54
CA ALA A 238 20.06 -19.73 -33.77
C ALA A 238 18.95 -19.53 -34.81
N SER A 239 18.71 -18.27 -35.18
CA SER A 239 17.67 -17.94 -36.15
C SER A 239 17.98 -18.66 -37.45
N LYS A 240 17.08 -19.52 -37.92
CA LYS A 240 17.15 -20.10 -39.27
C LYS A 240 16.92 -18.98 -40.27
N SER A 241 18.00 -18.26 -40.59
CA SER A 241 18.04 -17.13 -41.51
C SER A 241 17.74 -17.60 -42.92
N LYS A 242 16.46 -17.73 -43.24
CA LYS A 242 15.98 -18.20 -44.54
C LYS A 242 16.00 -17.08 -45.57
N LEU A 243 17.19 -16.54 -45.83
CA LEU A 243 17.52 -15.92 -47.11
C LEU A 243 19.01 -16.15 -47.41
N HIS A 244 19.29 -16.57 -48.64
CA HIS A 244 20.64 -16.87 -49.12
C HIS A 244 21.27 -15.64 -49.78
N SER A 245 22.56 -15.45 -49.48
CA SER A 245 23.57 -14.86 -50.38
C SER A 245 23.48 -13.39 -50.80
N LEU A 246 24.62 -12.88 -51.28
CA LEU A 246 24.83 -11.63 -52.04
C LEU A 246 24.50 -10.29 -51.34
N VAL A 247 25.50 -9.74 -50.64
CA VAL A 247 26.27 -8.62 -51.21
C VAL A 247 27.76 -8.84 -50.89
N ALA A 248 28.58 -8.95 -51.93
CA ALA A 248 30.00 -8.66 -51.87
C ALA A 248 30.30 -7.63 -52.98
N MET A 249 30.99 -6.56 -52.61
CA MET A 249 31.57 -5.49 -53.45
C MET A 249 31.24 -5.48 -54.95
N SER A 250 30.54 -4.46 -55.46
CA SER A 250 31.14 -3.43 -56.33
C SER A 250 30.15 -2.39 -56.91
N SER A 251 30.77 -1.34 -57.45
CA SER A 251 30.24 -0.10 -58.05
C SER A 251 29.42 -0.25 -59.35
N MET A 252 28.97 0.91 -59.87
CA MET A 252 28.50 1.24 -61.23
C MET A 252 26.99 1.12 -61.59
N THR A 253 26.38 2.32 -61.65
CA THR A 253 25.50 2.87 -62.71
C THR A 253 24.32 2.08 -63.31
N SER A 254 23.13 2.70 -63.18
CA SER A 254 22.13 2.96 -64.25
C SER A 254 21.59 1.80 -65.10
N HIS A 255 20.29 1.52 -65.02
CA HIS A 255 19.29 1.97 -66.02
C HIS A 255 17.85 1.61 -65.57
N ILE A 256 16.83 2.08 -66.29
CA ILE A 256 15.39 1.96 -65.94
C ILE A 256 14.64 1.14 -67.04
N PRO A 257 13.30 0.92 -67.00
CA PRO A 257 12.70 -0.40 -66.81
C PRO A 257 11.98 -0.95 -68.05
N LEU A 258 11.36 -2.14 -67.95
CA LEU A 258 10.21 -2.48 -68.79
C LEU A 258 9.28 -3.54 -68.16
N ALA A 259 7.98 -3.38 -68.42
CA ALA A 259 6.95 -4.43 -68.67
C ALA A 259 6.67 -5.55 -67.60
N LEU A 260 5.43 -6.05 -67.44
CA LEU A 260 4.14 -5.60 -67.96
C LEU A 260 3.00 -5.91 -66.96
N SER A 261 1.95 -5.09 -67.01
CA SER A 261 0.65 -5.30 -66.35
C SER A 261 -0.33 -6.11 -67.22
N ILE A 262 -1.26 -6.82 -66.58
CA ILE A 262 -2.62 -7.18 -67.07
C ILE A 262 -3.44 -7.51 -65.80
N LEU A 263 -4.40 -6.68 -65.37
CA LEU A 263 -5.79 -6.46 -65.86
C LEU A 263 -6.78 -7.53 -65.35
N GLY A 264 -8.03 -7.21 -64.97
CA GLY A 264 -8.74 -5.92 -65.07
C GLY A 264 -9.80 -5.71 -63.96
N THR A 265 -10.35 -4.49 -63.77
CA THR A 265 -11.59 -3.93 -64.42
C THR A 265 -12.89 -4.49 -63.81
N LEU A 266 -13.96 -3.74 -63.51
CA LEU A 266 -14.41 -2.37 -63.85
C LEU A 266 -14.84 -1.63 -62.54
N ALA A 267 -14.93 -0.29 -62.36
CA ALA A 267 -15.37 0.87 -63.17
C ALA A 267 -16.89 0.89 -63.45
N GLY A 268 -17.67 1.97 -63.28
CA GLY A 268 -17.52 3.29 -62.63
C GLY A 268 -18.91 3.73 -62.11
N SER A 269 -19.33 4.98 -61.94
CA SER A 269 -18.74 6.33 -61.88
C SER A 269 -19.83 7.27 -61.28
N LEU A 270 -19.54 8.42 -60.65
CA LEU A 270 -19.65 9.75 -61.26
C LEU A 270 -19.32 10.87 -60.22
N THR A 271 -18.36 11.75 -60.56
CA THR A 271 -18.37 13.25 -60.55
C THR A 271 -18.99 14.08 -59.38
N GLN A 272 -18.48 15.26 -58.96
CA GLN A 272 -17.36 16.12 -59.47
C GLN A 272 -16.89 17.18 -58.41
N LYS A 273 -15.67 17.74 -58.64
CA LYS A 273 -15.08 19.10 -58.33
C LYS A 273 -15.81 20.09 -57.37
N ALA A 274 -15.16 20.96 -56.57
CA ALA A 274 -13.74 21.35 -56.35
C ALA A 274 -13.56 21.95 -54.89
N ALA A 275 -12.70 22.89 -54.44
CA ALA A 275 -11.73 23.84 -55.04
C ALA A 275 -10.70 24.43 -54.00
N SER A 276 -9.71 25.20 -54.51
CA SER A 276 -8.90 26.29 -53.88
C SER A 276 -8.12 26.13 -52.54
N THR A 277 -6.80 26.38 -52.63
CA THR A 277 -5.76 26.71 -51.60
C THR A 277 -5.78 28.23 -51.23
N PRO A 278 -4.85 28.87 -50.43
CA PRO A 278 -3.53 28.49 -49.85
C PRO A 278 -3.38 28.93 -48.34
N PRO A 279 -2.21 29.35 -47.76
CA PRO A 279 -0.77 29.13 -48.00
C PRO A 279 -0.01 28.56 -46.75
N ALA A 280 1.34 28.64 -46.72
CA ALA A 280 2.23 28.15 -45.65
C ALA A 280 3.06 29.27 -44.96
N PRO A 281 3.65 29.03 -43.75
CA PRO A 281 4.51 29.98 -43.03
C PRO A 281 6.04 29.84 -43.32
N PRO A 282 6.87 30.88 -43.04
CA PRO A 282 8.30 30.95 -43.44
C PRO A 282 9.34 30.57 -42.34
N SER A 283 10.61 30.97 -42.55
CA SER A 283 11.85 30.37 -42.01
C SER A 283 12.52 31.05 -40.78
N VAL A 284 13.56 30.38 -40.27
CA VAL A 284 14.60 30.76 -39.27
C VAL A 284 15.48 31.93 -39.83
N ALA A 285 16.24 32.78 -39.13
CA ALA A 285 17.04 32.74 -37.89
C ALA A 285 17.35 34.19 -37.38
N PRO A 286 18.34 34.53 -36.50
CA PRO A 286 19.34 33.76 -35.72
C PRO A 286 19.46 34.18 -34.22
N LEU A 287 20.63 33.92 -33.60
CA LEU A 287 20.91 34.06 -32.15
C LEU A 287 21.32 35.48 -31.69
N VAL A 288 21.18 35.74 -30.38
CA VAL A 288 21.92 36.78 -29.62
C VAL A 288 22.49 36.14 -28.34
N ALA A 289 23.67 36.59 -27.89
CA ALA A 289 24.43 35.98 -26.79
C ALA A 289 23.98 36.46 -25.38
N ALA A 290 24.32 35.67 -24.35
CA ALA A 290 24.07 35.98 -22.94
C ALA A 290 25.30 36.58 -22.23
N PRO A 291 25.12 37.53 -21.28
CA PRO A 291 26.22 38.12 -20.52
C PRO A 291 26.72 37.20 -19.37
N PRO A 292 27.96 37.40 -18.88
CA PRO A 292 28.55 36.57 -17.83
C PRO A 292 28.02 36.88 -16.42
N ALA A 293 28.16 35.90 -15.51
CA ALA A 293 27.76 36.03 -14.10
C ALA A 293 28.83 36.71 -13.22
N PRO A 294 28.43 37.43 -12.15
CA PRO A 294 29.36 38.06 -11.21
C PRO A 294 30.02 37.04 -10.25
N PRO A 295 31.21 37.35 -9.71
CA PRO A 295 31.99 36.43 -8.86
C PRO A 295 31.47 36.32 -7.42
N LEU A 296 31.80 35.19 -6.78
CA LEU A 296 31.55 34.94 -5.35
C LEU A 296 32.61 35.64 -4.47
N PRO A 297 32.24 36.23 -3.32
CA PRO A 297 33.20 36.67 -2.31
C PRO A 297 33.81 35.46 -1.56
N ALA A 298 35.07 35.59 -1.15
CA ALA A 298 35.85 34.51 -0.56
C ALA A 298 35.55 34.25 0.92
N SER A 299 35.81 33.02 1.38
CA SER A 299 35.77 32.65 2.80
C SER A 299 37.03 33.12 3.53
N ALA A 300 36.87 33.69 4.73
CA ALA A 300 37.96 33.95 5.68
C ALA A 300 37.66 33.23 7.02
N PRO A 301 38.66 32.66 7.71
CA PRO A 301 38.46 31.89 8.93
C PRO A 301 38.40 32.77 10.17
N LEU A 302 37.62 32.36 11.18
CA LEU A 302 37.71 32.91 12.55
C LEU A 302 37.76 31.77 13.58
N ASN A 303 38.56 31.99 14.63
CA ASN A 303 38.98 30.96 15.58
C ASN A 303 37.95 30.72 16.70
N VAL A 304 38.05 29.53 17.31
CA VAL A 304 37.38 29.18 18.58
C VAL A 304 38.35 29.38 19.75
N PRO A 305 38.03 30.23 20.74
CA PRO A 305 38.68 30.23 22.06
C PRO A 305 38.00 29.24 23.03
N PRO A 306 38.72 28.68 24.02
CA PRO A 306 38.18 27.71 24.99
C PRO A 306 37.46 28.38 26.19
N PRO A 307 36.59 27.65 26.91
CA PRO A 307 35.87 28.17 28.08
C PRO A 307 36.71 28.17 29.37
N LYS A 308 36.45 29.13 30.27
CA LYS A 308 36.88 29.13 31.69
C LYS A 308 35.79 29.71 32.60
N PRO A 309 35.84 29.46 33.93
CA PRO A 309 34.61 29.29 34.72
C PRO A 309 34.34 30.34 35.82
N SER A 310 33.12 30.27 36.35
CA SER A 310 32.72 30.70 37.70
C SER A 310 31.72 29.65 38.24
N SER A 311 31.63 29.24 39.51
CA SER A 311 31.88 29.82 40.85
C SER A 311 30.83 30.86 41.27
N GLY A 312 29.91 30.59 42.21
CA GLY A 312 29.62 29.34 42.96
C GLY A 312 28.75 29.62 44.19
N THR A 313 28.46 28.58 45.00
CA THR A 313 27.75 28.65 46.31
C THR A 313 26.30 29.20 46.28
N THR A 314 25.37 28.91 47.21
CA THR A 314 25.26 27.97 48.36
C THR A 314 23.97 27.16 48.21
N GLY A 315 23.66 26.10 48.97
CA GLY A 315 24.32 25.54 50.17
C GLY A 315 23.82 24.12 50.47
N ALA A 316 24.30 23.53 51.57
CA ALA A 316 24.08 22.13 51.90
C ALA A 316 23.20 21.92 53.13
N VAL A 317 22.59 20.72 53.22
CA VAL A 317 22.23 20.08 54.50
C VAL A 317 22.87 18.69 54.46
N SER A 318 23.59 18.33 55.53
CA SER A 318 24.47 17.16 55.57
C SER A 318 23.93 16.08 56.50
N ASN A 319 24.21 14.80 56.17
CA ASN A 319 24.77 13.75 57.06
C ASN A 319 24.44 12.34 56.52
N SER A 320 25.30 11.32 56.64
CA SER A 320 26.74 11.30 56.97
C SER A 320 27.31 9.88 56.83
N ALA A 321 28.55 9.73 56.33
CA ALA A 321 29.57 8.71 56.69
C ALA A 321 29.25 7.18 56.55
N SER A 322 30.19 6.27 56.24
CA SER A 322 31.57 6.38 55.70
C SER A 322 32.10 4.99 55.27
N ASN A 323 32.90 4.96 54.18
CA ASN A 323 33.97 3.97 53.87
C ASN A 323 33.57 2.46 53.71
N ASN A 324 34.34 1.55 53.10
CA ASN A 324 35.71 1.63 52.57
C ASN A 324 35.97 0.73 51.31
N VAL A 325 37.17 0.87 50.75
CA VAL A 325 37.84 0.12 49.64
C VAL A 325 37.33 -1.31 49.29
N GLY A 326 36.93 -1.48 48.02
CA GLY A 326 37.56 -2.38 47.02
C GLY A 326 37.54 -3.91 47.16
N ALA A 327 36.71 -4.58 46.32
CA ALA A 327 36.96 -5.94 45.83
C ALA A 327 36.22 -6.23 44.50
N THR A 328 36.85 -6.94 43.57
CA THR A 328 36.20 -7.53 42.38
C THR A 328 35.94 -9.01 42.62
N PRO A 329 34.69 -9.50 42.56
CA PRO A 329 34.38 -10.60 41.62
C PRO A 329 32.88 -10.63 41.19
N PRO A 330 32.42 -11.63 40.41
CA PRO A 330 33.07 -12.40 39.34
C PRO A 330 32.31 -12.24 37.99
N ALA A 331 32.70 -13.02 36.98
CA ALA A 331 31.99 -13.09 35.69
C ALA A 331 30.81 -14.07 35.70
N THR A 332 29.98 -13.98 34.65
CA THR A 332 29.00 -14.97 34.14
C THR A 332 27.83 -15.42 35.03
N ASN A 333 26.62 -15.21 34.52
CA ASN A 333 25.73 -16.32 34.15
C ASN A 333 24.78 -15.88 33.02
N PRO A 334 24.38 -16.77 32.09
CA PRO A 334 23.42 -16.43 31.05
C PRO A 334 22.01 -16.27 31.64
N ILE A 335 21.14 -15.50 30.97
CA ILE A 335 19.73 -15.39 31.35
C ILE A 335 19.09 -16.77 31.20
N ALA A 336 18.89 -17.47 32.32
CA ALA A 336 18.31 -18.80 32.32
C ALA A 336 16.81 -18.70 31.96
N LEU A 337 16.50 -19.02 30.70
CA LEU A 337 15.15 -18.95 30.16
C LEU A 337 14.30 -20.14 30.64
N CYS A 338 12.99 -19.94 30.66
CA CYS A 338 12.00 -20.96 31.01
C CYS A 338 12.10 -22.17 30.10
N GLU A 339 12.28 -23.35 30.67
CA GLU A 339 12.53 -24.61 29.95
C GLU A 339 11.42 -25.04 28.98
N VAL A 340 10.23 -24.44 29.12
CA VAL A 340 9.00 -24.79 28.38
C VAL A 340 8.64 -23.79 27.28
N CYS A 341 8.99 -22.50 27.44
CA CYS A 341 8.68 -21.48 26.44
C CYS A 341 9.92 -20.85 25.81
N GLN A 342 11.09 -20.91 26.46
CA GLN A 342 12.37 -20.35 26.03
C GLN A 342 12.31 -18.86 25.62
N ILE A 343 11.30 -18.12 26.10
CA ILE A 343 11.02 -16.71 25.74
C ILE A 343 11.11 -15.78 26.96
N ARG A 344 10.79 -16.27 28.16
CA ARG A 344 10.83 -15.46 29.41
C ARG A 344 11.82 -16.07 30.40
N PRO A 345 12.49 -15.27 31.25
CA PRO A 345 13.33 -15.77 32.34
C PRO A 345 12.60 -16.75 33.26
N LYS A 346 13.37 -17.65 33.87
CA LYS A 346 12.93 -18.48 35.01
C LYS A 346 12.37 -17.61 36.14
N HIS A 347 11.27 -18.04 36.75
CA HIS A 347 10.54 -17.23 37.74
C HIS A 347 11.18 -17.38 39.13
N PHE A 348 11.59 -16.26 39.73
CA PHE A 348 11.98 -16.21 41.14
C PHE A 348 10.76 -15.88 42.00
N ASP A 349 10.55 -16.63 43.09
CA ASP A 349 9.41 -16.45 44.02
C ASP A 349 9.76 -15.65 45.29
N GLY A 350 10.99 -15.15 45.40
CA GLY A 350 11.54 -14.53 46.62
C GLY A 350 12.52 -15.44 47.38
N THR A 351 12.48 -16.76 47.14
CA THR A 351 13.35 -17.76 47.78
C THR A 351 14.04 -18.72 46.81
N LYS A 352 13.37 -19.05 45.69
CA LYS A 352 13.82 -20.08 44.73
C LYS A 352 13.57 -19.65 43.29
N ILE A 353 14.53 -19.97 42.42
CA ILE A 353 14.37 -19.83 40.96
C ILE A 353 13.72 -21.10 40.41
N HIS A 354 12.52 -20.98 39.88
CA HIS A 354 11.76 -22.07 39.26
C HIS A 354 12.18 -22.29 37.80
N PRO A 355 12.26 -23.55 37.31
CA PRO A 355 12.69 -23.87 35.94
C PRO A 355 11.78 -23.30 34.83
N TYR A 356 10.62 -22.75 35.20
CA TYR A 356 9.62 -22.16 34.33
C TYR A 356 9.30 -20.71 34.71
N CYS A 357 8.90 -19.89 33.74
CA CYS A 357 8.52 -18.48 33.94
C CYS A 357 7.12 -18.29 34.57
N GLY A 358 6.60 -19.27 35.30
CA GLY A 358 5.27 -19.24 35.94
C GLY A 358 4.36 -20.43 35.60
N LYS A 359 3.24 -20.53 36.33
CA LYS A 359 2.36 -21.71 36.43
C LYS A 359 1.87 -22.25 35.07
N THR A 360 1.56 -21.39 34.10
CA THR A 360 1.13 -21.82 32.74
C THR A 360 2.20 -22.63 32.00
N CYS A 361 3.49 -22.37 32.27
CA CYS A 361 4.58 -23.14 31.70
C CYS A 361 4.85 -24.42 32.50
N ALA A 362 4.80 -24.37 33.83
CA ALA A 362 4.90 -25.56 34.68
C ALA A 362 3.93 -26.67 34.23
N ASN A 363 2.64 -26.33 34.10
CA ASN A 363 1.59 -27.28 33.74
C ASN A 363 1.75 -27.83 32.31
N LYS A 364 2.42 -27.11 31.40
CA LYS A 364 2.65 -27.58 30.03
C LYS A 364 3.68 -28.73 29.97
N ARG A 365 4.61 -28.80 30.92
CA ARG A 365 5.65 -29.85 31.05
C ARG A 365 5.13 -31.13 31.69
N LEU A 366 4.07 -31.02 32.51
CA LEU A 366 3.38 -32.18 33.06
C LEU A 366 2.60 -32.94 31.96
N ASN A 367 2.00 -32.20 31.02
CA ASN A 367 1.23 -32.77 29.92
C ASN A 367 2.08 -33.33 28.75
N SER A 368 3.41 -33.20 28.77
CA SER A 368 4.28 -33.60 27.65
C SER A 368 4.91 -35.00 27.80
N ASN A 369 4.66 -35.72 28.90
CA ASN A 369 5.22 -37.04 29.15
C ASN A 369 4.28 -38.21 28.81
N ALA A 370 3.10 -37.96 28.21
CA ALA A 370 2.19 -38.99 27.75
C ALA A 370 2.35 -39.19 26.22
N ALA A 371 2.75 -40.40 25.80
CA ALA A 371 3.03 -40.72 24.40
C ALA A 371 1.83 -41.35 23.66
N SER A 372 1.72 -41.02 22.37
CA SER A 372 1.05 -41.79 21.29
C SER A 372 -0.30 -42.49 21.59
N GLY A 373 -1.41 -41.87 21.12
CA GLY A 373 -2.72 -42.50 20.94
C GLY A 373 -3.57 -41.75 19.89
N PRO A 374 -4.49 -42.42 19.16
CA PRO A 374 -5.15 -41.84 17.98
C PRO A 374 -6.47 -41.09 18.28
N VAL A 375 -6.77 -40.11 17.41
CA VAL A 375 -8.03 -39.34 17.29
C VAL A 375 -8.39 -38.42 18.48
N ASN A 376 -8.97 -37.26 18.16
CA ASN A 376 -8.89 -36.05 18.99
C ASN A 376 -10.01 -35.89 20.03
N SER A 377 -10.03 -36.76 21.05
CA SER A 377 -11.03 -36.76 22.13
C SER A 377 -10.89 -35.60 23.16
N ASN A 378 -9.75 -34.91 23.16
CA ASN A 378 -9.31 -34.08 24.29
C ASN A 378 -9.65 -32.56 24.19
N ASN A 379 -10.30 -32.13 23.10
CA ASN A 379 -10.73 -30.74 22.92
C ASN A 379 -12.17 -30.49 23.40
N CYS A 380 -12.46 -29.25 23.79
CA CYS A 380 -13.75 -28.78 24.25
C CYS A 380 -14.89 -29.10 23.27
N ASN A 381 -15.92 -29.81 23.72
CA ASN A 381 -17.08 -30.24 22.93
C ASN A 381 -17.94 -29.08 22.39
N PHE A 382 -17.75 -27.84 22.87
CA PHE A 382 -18.48 -26.65 22.41
C PHE A 382 -17.66 -25.76 21.46
N CYS A 383 -16.37 -25.57 21.74
CA CYS A 383 -15.56 -24.59 20.98
C CYS A 383 -14.45 -25.20 20.13
N HIS A 384 -14.11 -26.48 20.34
CA HIS A 384 -13.08 -27.32 19.68
C HIS A 384 -11.64 -26.78 19.58
N ASN A 385 -11.41 -25.50 19.87
CA ASN A 385 -10.15 -24.75 19.73
C ASN A 385 -9.32 -24.68 21.03
N ARG A 386 -9.77 -25.33 22.12
CA ARG A 386 -9.09 -25.36 23.42
C ARG A 386 -9.30 -26.74 24.06
N PRO A 387 -8.32 -27.29 24.81
CA PRO A 387 -8.49 -28.53 25.57
C PRO A 387 -9.66 -28.48 26.55
N LYS A 388 -10.20 -29.65 26.90
CA LYS A 388 -11.16 -29.84 27.99
C LYS A 388 -10.60 -29.27 29.31
N TYR A 389 -11.45 -28.66 30.14
CA TYR A 389 -11.02 -28.09 31.42
C TYR A 389 -10.96 -29.21 32.46
N SER A 390 -9.82 -29.38 33.12
CA SER A 390 -9.71 -30.26 34.29
C SER A 390 -9.52 -29.43 35.55
N ASP A 391 -10.24 -29.78 36.61
CA ASP A 391 -10.10 -29.18 37.95
C ASP A 391 -9.10 -29.94 38.84
N GLY A 392 -8.54 -31.05 38.35
CA GLY A 392 -7.61 -31.92 39.06
C GLY A 392 -8.24 -33.24 39.54
N THR A 393 -9.57 -33.33 39.62
CA THR A 393 -10.29 -34.58 39.94
C THR A 393 -11.21 -35.04 38.81
N LYS A 394 -11.72 -34.12 37.99
CA LYS A 394 -12.56 -34.40 36.82
C LYS A 394 -12.15 -33.55 35.62
N THR A 395 -12.08 -34.19 34.45
CA THR A 395 -11.98 -33.49 33.16
C THR A 395 -13.39 -33.23 32.62
N HIS A 396 -13.76 -31.96 32.52
CA HIS A 396 -15.05 -31.47 32.03
C HIS A 396 -15.03 -31.34 30.51
N ASP A 397 -16.12 -31.69 29.84
CA ASP A 397 -16.26 -31.63 28.39
C ASP A 397 -16.04 -30.26 27.73
N TYR A 398 -15.94 -29.19 28.51
CA TYR A 398 -15.83 -27.82 28.04
C TYR A 398 -14.60 -27.12 28.62
N CYS A 399 -13.92 -26.27 27.83
CA CYS A 399 -12.71 -25.55 28.27
C CYS A 399 -12.95 -24.41 29.28
N SER A 400 -14.21 -24.15 29.66
CA SER A 400 -14.57 -23.11 30.63
C SER A 400 -16.04 -23.21 31.08
N LYS A 401 -16.36 -22.60 32.23
CA LYS A 401 -17.74 -22.37 32.71
C LYS A 401 -18.60 -21.50 31.77
N ALA A 402 -18.01 -20.82 30.79
CA ALA A 402 -18.74 -20.10 29.74
C ALA A 402 -19.15 -21.05 28.61
N CYS A 403 -18.22 -21.88 28.12
CA CYS A 403 -18.52 -22.90 27.12
C CYS A 403 -19.53 -23.95 27.63
N ALA A 404 -19.46 -24.33 28.91
CA ALA A 404 -20.45 -25.21 29.52
C ALA A 404 -21.87 -24.58 29.54
N ARG A 405 -22.00 -23.33 30.00
CA ARG A 405 -23.29 -22.61 29.98
C ARG A 405 -23.84 -22.41 28.58
N ASN A 406 -22.99 -22.13 27.60
CA ASN A 406 -23.42 -21.92 26.22
C ASN A 406 -23.78 -23.23 25.49
N ALA A 407 -23.37 -24.38 26.01
CA ALA A 407 -23.77 -25.70 25.52
C ALA A 407 -25.04 -26.26 26.18
N ILE A 408 -25.35 -25.81 27.41
CA ILE A 408 -26.46 -26.34 28.25
C ILE A 408 -27.61 -25.31 28.40
N GLY A 409 -27.41 -24.06 27.97
CA GLY A 409 -28.42 -23.00 28.03
C GLY A 409 -29.71 -23.39 27.29
N PRO A 410 -30.89 -23.00 27.82
CA PRO A 410 -32.17 -23.52 27.33
C PRO A 410 -32.38 -23.21 25.84
N GLN A 411 -32.57 -24.28 25.07
CA GLN A 411 -33.02 -24.24 23.68
C GLN A 411 -34.36 -23.48 23.60
N ARG A 412 -34.30 -22.18 23.28
CA ARG A 412 -35.49 -21.43 22.88
C ARG A 412 -36.01 -22.06 21.60
N LYS A 413 -37.16 -22.74 21.68
CA LYS A 413 -37.86 -23.33 20.51
C LYS A 413 -37.96 -22.26 19.42
N ALA A 414 -37.19 -22.43 18.35
CA ALA A 414 -37.37 -21.67 17.13
C ALA A 414 -38.66 -22.18 16.46
N THR A 415 -39.74 -21.40 16.58
CA THR A 415 -40.95 -21.63 15.77
C THR A 415 -40.59 -21.56 14.29
N GLY A 416 -41.03 -22.55 13.53
CA GLY A 416 -40.50 -22.82 12.19
C GLY A 416 -40.70 -21.68 11.18
N GLY A 417 -39.68 -21.45 10.37
CA GLY A 417 -39.72 -20.64 9.16
C GLY A 417 -38.64 -21.14 8.23
N GLY A 418 -39.01 -21.81 7.13
CA GLY A 418 -38.07 -22.45 6.23
C GLY A 418 -37.16 -21.45 5.54
N SER A 419 -35.84 -21.63 5.67
CA SER A 419 -34.86 -20.87 4.90
C SER A 419 -33.61 -21.70 4.66
N THR A 420 -32.88 -21.39 3.60
CA THR A 420 -31.62 -22.06 3.26
C THR A 420 -30.61 -21.91 4.40
N ALA A 421 -29.84 -22.96 4.68
CA ALA A 421 -28.84 -22.93 5.74
C ALA A 421 -27.85 -21.77 5.49
N ALA A 422 -27.89 -20.75 6.35
CA ALA A 422 -27.03 -19.58 6.20
C ALA A 422 -25.56 -20.01 6.20
N LEU A 423 -24.77 -19.46 5.28
CA LEU A 423 -23.34 -19.72 5.20
C LEU A 423 -22.55 -18.63 5.93
N CYS A 424 -21.38 -19.00 6.45
CA CYS A 424 -20.43 -18.05 7.03
C CYS A 424 -20.09 -16.93 6.03
N GLN A 425 -20.29 -15.67 6.41
CA GLN A 425 -20.06 -14.49 5.54
C GLN A 425 -18.57 -14.20 5.24
N ALA A 426 -17.66 -15.14 5.49
CA ALA A 426 -16.25 -15.01 5.12
C ALA A 426 -16.03 -15.49 3.68
N PRO A 427 -15.23 -14.77 2.87
CA PRO A 427 -15.01 -15.11 1.46
C PRO A 427 -14.52 -16.56 1.28
N GLY A 428 -15.17 -17.30 0.37
CA GLY A 428 -14.83 -18.69 0.07
C GLY A 428 -15.20 -19.72 1.16
N CYS A 429 -15.84 -19.32 2.26
CA CYS A 429 -16.25 -20.25 3.31
C CYS A 429 -17.62 -20.88 3.01
N GLN A 430 -17.71 -22.22 3.08
CA GLN A 430 -18.96 -22.98 2.92
C GLN A 430 -19.47 -23.56 4.24
N ASN A 431 -18.83 -23.27 5.38
CA ASN A 431 -19.27 -23.73 6.68
C ASN A 431 -20.51 -22.93 7.15
N PRO A 432 -21.46 -23.54 7.87
CA PRO A 432 -22.48 -22.78 8.59
C PRO A 432 -21.82 -21.91 9.68
N PRO A 433 -22.35 -20.72 9.97
CA PRO A 433 -21.85 -19.90 11.07
C PRO A 433 -22.30 -20.45 12.43
N HIS A 434 -21.74 -19.93 13.52
CA HIS A 434 -22.25 -20.26 14.85
C HIS A 434 -23.68 -19.71 15.04
N PRO A 435 -24.56 -20.39 15.81
CA PRO A 435 -25.90 -19.91 16.11
C PRO A 435 -25.89 -18.47 16.67
N GLY A 436 -26.66 -17.57 16.07
CA GLY A 436 -26.70 -16.15 16.45
C GLY A 436 -25.53 -15.28 15.94
N HIS A 437 -24.70 -15.80 15.02
CA HIS A 437 -23.57 -15.08 14.44
C HIS A 437 -23.51 -15.23 12.91
N ASP A 438 -22.79 -14.32 12.24
CA ASP A 438 -22.57 -14.32 10.78
C ASP A 438 -21.37 -15.17 10.32
N TYR A 439 -20.57 -15.68 11.27
CA TYR A 439 -19.28 -16.34 10.98
C TYR A 439 -19.10 -17.66 11.75
N CYS A 440 -18.39 -18.61 11.14
CA CYS A 440 -18.07 -19.92 11.75
C CYS A 440 -16.78 -19.93 12.59
N SER A 441 -16.10 -18.79 12.72
CA SER A 441 -14.92 -18.63 13.59
C SER A 441 -14.62 -17.15 13.86
N MET A 442 -13.85 -16.88 14.92
CA MET A 442 -13.38 -15.51 15.20
C MET A 442 -12.41 -15.00 14.12
N ALA A 443 -11.60 -15.89 13.51
CA ALA A 443 -10.71 -15.51 12.41
C ALA A 443 -11.51 -15.07 11.16
N HIS A 444 -12.60 -15.78 10.85
CA HIS A 444 -13.51 -15.43 9.75
C HIS A 444 -14.26 -14.13 10.02
N LYS A 445 -14.65 -13.88 11.27
CA LYS A 445 -15.18 -12.59 11.71
C LYS A 445 -14.15 -11.47 11.50
N THR A 446 -12.94 -11.58 12.06
CA THR A 446 -11.88 -10.55 11.94
C THR A 446 -11.49 -10.28 10.48
N LEU A 447 -11.50 -11.31 9.62
CA LEU A 447 -11.33 -11.17 8.17
C LEU A 447 -12.47 -10.37 7.54
N GLY A 448 -13.73 -10.77 7.78
CA GLY A 448 -14.93 -10.08 7.29
C GLY A 448 -15.00 -8.62 7.73
N GLU A 449 -14.69 -8.36 9.01
CA GLU A 449 -14.60 -7.03 9.61
C GLU A 449 -13.55 -6.13 8.92
N ASN A 450 -12.58 -6.69 8.20
CA ASN A 450 -11.44 -5.93 7.64
C ASN A 450 -11.18 -6.18 6.13
N LEU A 451 -12.14 -6.69 5.36
CA LEU A 451 -11.94 -6.97 3.93
C LEU A 451 -11.53 -5.75 3.10
N CYS A 452 -10.59 -5.96 2.17
CA CYS A 452 -10.32 -5.06 1.05
C CYS A 452 -11.59 -4.82 0.24
N LEU A 453 -12.07 -3.58 0.18
CA LEU A 453 -13.34 -3.25 -0.48
C LEU A 453 -13.33 -3.50 -2.00
N MET A 454 -12.16 -3.58 -2.64
CA MET A 454 -12.03 -3.76 -4.09
C MET A 454 -12.07 -5.24 -4.52
N CYS A 455 -11.50 -6.16 -3.74
CA CYS A 455 -11.45 -7.60 -4.10
C CYS A 455 -12.29 -8.49 -3.19
N LEU A 456 -12.63 -8.02 -1.98
CA LEU A 456 -13.37 -8.76 -0.95
C LEU A 456 -12.77 -10.13 -0.61
N GLN A 457 -11.45 -10.36 -0.81
CA GLN A 457 -10.78 -11.63 -0.49
C GLN A 457 -9.79 -11.54 0.68
N ALA A 458 -9.06 -10.42 0.80
CA ALA A 458 -7.92 -10.29 1.69
C ALA A 458 -8.10 -9.07 2.63
N PRO A 459 -7.53 -9.08 3.85
CA PRO A 459 -7.66 -7.97 4.78
C PRO A 459 -6.96 -6.71 4.26
N LYS A 460 -7.59 -5.56 4.50
CA LYS A 460 -7.09 -4.22 4.16
C LYS A 460 -5.80 -3.90 4.92
N MET A 461 -4.97 -3.03 4.35
CA MET A 461 -3.85 -2.41 5.08
C MET A 461 -4.39 -1.45 6.17
N ALA A 462 -3.62 -1.21 7.23
CA ALA A 462 -4.07 -0.44 8.40
C ALA A 462 -4.70 0.92 8.02
N ASN A 463 -3.96 1.73 7.27
CA ASN A 463 -4.36 3.08 6.84
C ASN A 463 -5.04 3.08 5.45
N SER A 464 -5.64 1.96 5.03
CA SER A 464 -6.31 1.82 3.73
C SER A 464 -7.67 1.11 3.84
N HIS A 465 -8.43 1.19 2.75
CA HIS A 465 -9.62 0.37 2.48
C HIS A 465 -9.29 -0.87 1.62
N PHE A 466 -8.01 -1.04 1.26
CA PHE A 466 -7.54 -2.00 0.28
C PHE A 466 -6.36 -2.82 0.80
N CYS A 467 -6.19 -4.05 0.34
CA CYS A 467 -5.13 -4.97 0.80
C CYS A 467 -3.76 -4.77 0.14
N SER A 468 -3.69 -4.03 -0.97
CA SER A 468 -2.47 -3.83 -1.77
C SER A 468 -2.56 -2.57 -2.62
N GLN A 469 -1.43 -2.12 -3.17
CA GLN A 469 -1.43 -1.06 -4.19
C GLN A 469 -2.18 -1.48 -5.45
N THR A 470 -2.18 -2.77 -5.84
CA THR A 470 -2.98 -3.27 -6.96
C THR A 470 -4.47 -2.97 -6.76
N CYS A 471 -4.99 -3.20 -5.55
CA CYS A 471 -6.39 -2.92 -5.24
C CYS A 471 -6.69 -1.43 -5.02
N ILE A 472 -5.67 -0.58 -4.84
CA ILE A 472 -5.82 0.89 -4.91
C ILE A 472 -5.88 1.30 -6.38
N ASP A 473 -4.95 0.83 -7.21
CA ASP A 473 -4.87 1.15 -8.64
C ASP A 473 -6.10 0.66 -9.41
N ASP A 474 -6.59 -0.56 -9.12
CA ASP A 474 -7.83 -1.12 -9.68
C ASP A 474 -9.07 -0.32 -9.27
N ALA A 475 -9.05 0.32 -8.10
CA ALA A 475 -10.14 1.16 -7.59
C ALA A 475 -10.08 2.57 -8.20
N GLU A 476 -8.90 3.18 -8.27
CA GLU A 476 -8.69 4.50 -8.87
C GLU A 476 -8.92 4.50 -10.39
N SER A 477 -8.46 3.47 -11.10
CA SER A 477 -8.67 3.32 -12.56
C SER A 477 -10.11 3.01 -12.97
N LYS A 478 -10.95 2.56 -12.04
CA LYS A 478 -12.40 2.34 -12.24
C LYS A 478 -13.26 3.50 -11.69
N GLY A 479 -12.64 4.59 -11.23
CA GLY A 479 -13.33 5.81 -10.87
C GLY A 479 -13.91 6.53 -12.11
N PRO A 480 -15.15 7.05 -12.07
CA PRO A 480 -16.04 7.11 -10.92
C PRO A 480 -16.77 5.78 -10.70
N MET A 481 -16.82 5.31 -9.46
CA MET A 481 -17.68 4.17 -9.06
C MET A 481 -18.00 4.18 -7.55
N ILE A 482 -18.92 3.33 -7.13
CA ILE A 482 -19.17 3.04 -5.71
C ILE A 482 -18.97 1.55 -5.40
N LEU A 483 -18.32 1.26 -4.27
CA LEU A 483 -18.15 -0.09 -3.72
C LEU A 483 -19.03 -0.25 -2.47
N GLU A 484 -19.86 -1.30 -2.41
CA GLU A 484 -20.65 -1.58 -1.20
C GLU A 484 -19.72 -1.97 -0.05
N VAL A 485 -19.90 -1.35 1.11
CA VAL A 485 -19.15 -1.67 2.32
C VAL A 485 -19.97 -2.71 3.09
N PRO A 486 -19.47 -3.93 3.33
CA PRO A 486 -20.22 -4.96 4.06
C PRO A 486 -20.66 -4.47 5.44
N SER A 487 -21.86 -4.85 5.89
CA SER A 487 -22.44 -4.39 7.16
C SER A 487 -21.56 -4.66 8.38
N GLY A 488 -20.88 -5.82 8.42
CA GLY A 488 -19.92 -6.17 9.46
C GLY A 488 -18.55 -5.46 9.35
N HIS A 489 -18.26 -4.73 8.27
CA HIS A 489 -16.93 -4.15 8.05
C HIS A 489 -16.67 -2.91 8.91
N VAL A 490 -15.45 -2.74 9.43
CA VAL A 490 -15.08 -1.61 10.32
C VAL A 490 -15.33 -0.24 9.70
N THR A 491 -15.27 -0.11 8.37
CA THR A 491 -15.62 1.14 7.66
C THR A 491 -17.13 1.41 7.66
N PHE A 492 -17.98 0.38 7.59
CA PHE A 492 -19.43 0.56 7.73
C PHE A 492 -19.73 1.07 9.13
N LYS A 493 -19.18 0.40 10.16
CA LYS A 493 -19.31 0.82 11.55
C LYS A 493 -18.80 2.25 11.78
N SER A 494 -17.60 2.60 11.30
CA SER A 494 -17.04 3.96 11.41
C SER A 494 -17.95 5.04 10.82
N VAL A 495 -18.64 4.76 9.71
CA VAL A 495 -19.51 5.73 9.03
C VAL A 495 -20.91 5.78 9.67
N ALA A 496 -21.47 4.64 10.07
CA ALA A 496 -22.76 4.54 10.75
C ALA A 496 -22.72 5.10 12.19
N ASP A 497 -21.65 4.81 12.94
CA ASP A 497 -21.40 5.41 14.26
C ASP A 497 -21.27 6.93 14.13
N GLN A 498 -20.53 7.42 13.12
CA GLN A 498 -20.40 8.85 12.87
C GLN A 498 -21.76 9.48 12.52
N PHE A 499 -22.57 8.84 11.67
CA PHE A 499 -23.91 9.31 11.30
C PHE A 499 -24.82 9.44 12.53
N LYS A 500 -24.83 8.43 13.41
CA LYS A 500 -25.60 8.42 14.64
C LYS A 500 -25.11 9.47 15.65
N ALA A 501 -23.79 9.56 15.88
CA ALA A 501 -23.20 10.52 16.82
C ALA A 501 -23.32 11.98 16.37
N SER A 502 -23.61 12.23 15.09
CA SER A 502 -23.90 13.57 14.56
C SER A 502 -25.39 13.85 14.32
N TRP A 503 -26.30 12.93 14.68
CA TRP A 503 -27.73 13.18 14.61
C TRP A 503 -28.16 13.98 15.85
N ARG A 504 -28.46 15.27 15.66
CA ARG A 504 -28.60 16.24 16.77
C ARG A 504 -29.92 17.01 16.76
N HIS A 505 -30.82 16.72 15.81
CA HIS A 505 -32.21 17.17 15.88
C HIS A 505 -33.00 16.24 16.80
N GLY A 506 -34.13 16.71 17.35
CA GLY A 506 -34.94 15.93 18.29
C GLY A 506 -35.68 14.72 17.69
N SER A 507 -35.60 14.51 16.37
CA SER A 507 -36.11 13.31 15.72
C SER A 507 -35.27 12.07 16.04
N ALA A 508 -35.90 10.90 16.08
CA ALA A 508 -35.17 9.63 16.25
C ALA A 508 -34.14 9.45 15.12
N CYS A 509 -32.92 9.00 15.47
CA CYS A 509 -31.90 8.72 14.46
C CYS A 509 -32.29 7.47 13.66
N PRO A 510 -32.51 7.58 12.34
CA PRO A 510 -32.90 6.44 11.51
C PRO A 510 -31.74 5.44 11.37
N PRO A 511 -32.04 4.13 11.19
CA PRO A 511 -31.02 3.12 10.99
C PRO A 511 -30.34 3.26 9.62
N VAL A 512 -29.01 3.22 9.63
CA VAL A 512 -28.21 3.09 8.40
C VAL A 512 -28.34 1.66 7.87
N ARG A 513 -28.80 1.53 6.62
CA ARG A 513 -29.03 0.25 5.94
C ARG A 513 -27.91 -0.12 4.98
N ARG A 514 -27.25 0.85 4.32
CA ARG A 514 -26.04 0.63 3.50
C ARG A 514 -25.03 1.77 3.66
N VAL A 515 -23.77 1.44 3.48
CA VAL A 515 -22.67 2.40 3.28
C VAL A 515 -21.93 1.98 2.01
N TYR A 516 -21.62 2.92 1.14
CA TYR A 516 -20.79 2.71 -0.04
C TYR A 516 -19.53 3.56 0.02
N LYS A 517 -18.36 2.98 -0.29
CA LYS A 517 -17.13 3.74 -0.51
C LYS A 517 -17.16 4.33 -1.91
N ILE A 518 -17.07 5.66 -2.00
CA ILE A 518 -17.02 6.39 -3.27
C ILE A 518 -15.58 6.44 -3.78
N LEU A 519 -15.39 6.13 -5.05
CA LEU A 519 -14.13 6.22 -5.77
C LEU A 519 -14.28 7.29 -6.85
N VAL A 520 -13.44 8.34 -6.77
CA VAL A 520 -13.46 9.48 -7.70
C VAL A 520 -12.36 9.31 -8.76
N PRO A 521 -12.54 9.84 -9.98
CA PRO A 521 -11.52 9.83 -11.03
C PRO A 521 -10.15 10.34 -10.56
N PRO A 522 -9.03 9.77 -11.07
CA PRO A 522 -7.68 10.15 -10.64
C PRO A 522 -7.36 11.64 -10.79
N ALA A 523 -7.90 12.32 -11.80
CA ALA A 523 -7.71 13.76 -12.00
C ALA A 523 -8.31 14.59 -10.84
N LEU A 524 -9.53 14.27 -10.40
CA LEU A 524 -10.19 14.95 -9.28
C LEU A 524 -9.55 14.59 -7.94
N LEU A 525 -9.03 13.36 -7.80
CA LEU A 525 -8.20 12.97 -6.66
C LEU A 525 -6.90 13.77 -6.60
N SER A 526 -6.26 14.00 -7.76
CA SER A 526 -5.03 14.78 -7.87
C SER A 526 -5.26 16.25 -7.51
N ALA A 527 -6.25 16.91 -8.10
CA ALA A 527 -6.58 18.31 -7.80
C ALA A 527 -6.89 18.53 -6.32
N TYR A 528 -7.73 17.67 -5.72
CA TYR A 528 -8.01 17.66 -4.29
C TYR A 528 -6.75 17.51 -3.42
N ASN A 529 -5.86 16.57 -3.77
CA ASN A 529 -4.62 16.36 -3.03
C ASN A 529 -3.66 17.55 -3.17
N SER A 530 -3.55 18.15 -4.36
CA SER A 530 -2.75 19.35 -4.60
C SER A 530 -3.25 20.55 -3.79
N TYR A 531 -4.57 20.76 -3.73
CA TYR A 531 -5.16 21.80 -2.89
C TYR A 531 -4.89 21.54 -1.39
N LYS A 532 -5.09 20.30 -0.91
CA LYS A 532 -4.72 19.89 0.46
C LYS A 532 -3.26 20.18 0.78
N THR A 533 -2.32 19.79 -0.08
CA THR A 533 -0.89 20.05 0.13
C THR A 533 -0.58 21.54 0.14
N ALA A 534 -1.21 22.33 -0.75
CA ALA A 534 -1.06 23.79 -0.76
C ALA A 534 -1.63 24.45 0.51
N VAL A 535 -2.70 23.90 1.10
CA VAL A 535 -3.26 24.32 2.40
C VAL A 535 -2.33 23.93 3.55
N GLU A 536 -1.76 22.73 3.52
CA GLU A 536 -0.78 22.29 4.52
C GLU A 536 0.47 23.17 4.53
N THR A 537 1.07 23.46 3.37
CA THR A 537 2.27 24.30 3.25
C THR A 537 2.09 25.67 3.92
N ARG A 538 0.90 26.29 3.78
CA ARG A 538 0.61 27.62 4.37
C ARG A 538 0.11 27.60 5.81
N GLY A 539 -0.38 26.46 6.31
CA GLY A 539 -1.05 26.36 7.62
C GLY A 539 -0.43 25.40 8.64
N GLN A 540 0.50 24.53 8.22
CA GLN A 540 1.30 23.63 9.07
C GLN A 540 0.45 22.81 10.07
N PHE A 541 -0.70 22.31 9.61
CA PHE A 541 -1.68 21.64 10.47
C PHE A 541 -1.18 20.32 11.05
N VAL A 542 -0.30 19.59 10.35
CA VAL A 542 0.34 18.36 10.86
C VAL A 542 1.30 18.69 12.01
N ALA A 543 2.06 19.79 11.91
CA ALA A 543 2.91 20.25 13.01
C ALA A 543 2.08 20.67 14.24
N ALA A 544 0.87 21.20 14.02
CA ALA A 544 -0.13 21.47 15.06
C ALA A 544 -0.93 20.23 15.51
N GLY A 545 -0.50 19.00 15.18
CA GLY A 545 -1.13 17.75 15.64
C GLY A 545 -2.46 17.39 14.98
N ARG A 546 -2.78 17.99 13.82
CA ARG A 546 -4.04 17.78 13.09
C ARG A 546 -3.81 16.96 11.82
N ALA A 547 -4.90 16.60 11.14
CA ALA A 547 -4.82 16.04 9.80
C ALA A 547 -4.25 17.07 8.79
N GLU A 548 -3.54 16.58 7.78
CA GLU A 548 -2.99 17.36 6.67
C GLU A 548 -4.07 18.23 6.00
N GLY A 549 -3.77 19.52 5.80
CA GLY A 549 -4.71 20.52 5.30
C GLY A 549 -5.91 20.78 6.23
N ASN A 550 -5.85 20.32 7.49
CA ASN A 550 -7.00 20.21 8.39
C ASN A 550 -8.17 19.43 7.74
N GLU A 551 -7.87 18.31 7.05
CA GLU A 551 -8.89 17.46 6.44
C GLU A 551 -9.91 16.97 7.48
N ASN A 552 -11.19 17.22 7.20
CA ASN A 552 -12.31 16.89 8.06
C ASN A 552 -13.38 16.08 7.30
N ARG A 553 -14.11 15.22 8.01
CA ARG A 553 -15.32 14.59 7.48
C ARG A 553 -16.55 15.46 7.72
N ARG A 554 -17.38 15.68 6.70
CA ARG A 554 -18.62 16.48 6.78
C ARG A 554 -19.74 15.93 5.91
N TRP A 555 -20.97 16.09 6.37
CA TRP A 555 -22.21 15.65 5.71
C TRP A 555 -22.69 16.65 4.65
N HIS A 556 -23.37 16.14 3.63
CA HIS A 556 -24.12 16.91 2.64
C HIS A 556 -25.32 16.08 2.17
N GLY A 557 -26.53 16.60 2.36
CA GLY A 557 -27.74 16.05 1.74
C GLY A 557 -27.99 16.69 0.39
N THR A 558 -28.54 15.92 -0.55
CA THR A 558 -28.78 16.40 -1.92
C THR A 558 -29.94 15.65 -2.58
N ARG A 559 -30.33 16.07 -3.79
CA ARG A 559 -31.42 15.48 -4.57
C ARG A 559 -30.96 14.20 -5.29
N ARG A 560 -31.74 13.12 -5.14
CA ARG A 560 -31.55 11.83 -5.81
C ARG A 560 -32.80 11.45 -6.60
N ILE A 561 -32.68 11.36 -7.92
CA ILE A 561 -33.83 11.05 -8.82
C ILE A 561 -33.80 9.61 -9.36
N CYS A 562 -32.85 8.78 -8.93
CA CYS A 562 -32.71 7.38 -9.32
C CYS A 562 -32.33 6.51 -8.12
N ASN A 563 -32.50 5.19 -8.23
CA ASN A 563 -32.29 4.25 -7.13
C ASN A 563 -30.82 3.97 -6.75
N LEU A 564 -29.86 4.84 -7.10
CA LEU A 564 -28.45 4.69 -6.72
C LEU A 564 -28.29 4.50 -5.20
N GLY A 565 -27.63 3.41 -4.79
CA GLY A 565 -27.45 3.02 -3.39
C GLY A 565 -28.53 2.08 -2.84
N ASP A 566 -29.60 1.80 -3.60
CA ASP A 566 -30.53 0.74 -3.27
C ASP A 566 -29.89 -0.64 -3.58
N LYS A 567 -30.47 -1.74 -3.09
CA LYS A 567 -29.84 -3.08 -3.21
C LYS A 567 -29.55 -3.40 -4.69
N GLY A 568 -28.29 -3.66 -5.03
CA GLY A 568 -27.84 -3.95 -6.41
C GLY A 568 -27.75 -2.74 -7.35
N HIS A 569 -28.14 -1.53 -6.92
CA HIS A 569 -28.21 -0.34 -7.76
C HIS A 569 -26.95 0.53 -7.60
N THR A 570 -25.85 0.12 -8.23
CA THR A 570 -24.55 0.81 -8.16
C THR A 570 -24.22 1.68 -9.37
N GLN A 571 -25.05 1.65 -10.42
CA GLN A 571 -24.84 2.42 -11.66
C GLN A 571 -25.39 3.85 -11.57
N PHE A 572 -24.66 4.82 -12.10
CA PHE A 572 -25.08 6.22 -12.14
C PHE A 572 -26.02 6.50 -13.32
N CYS A 573 -27.05 7.30 -13.11
CA CYS A 573 -27.78 7.91 -14.22
C CYS A 573 -27.03 9.14 -14.76
N SER A 574 -27.09 9.38 -16.06
CA SER A 574 -26.47 10.55 -16.71
C SER A 574 -27.28 11.85 -16.56
N THR A 575 -28.49 11.81 -16.00
CA THR A 575 -29.44 12.91 -15.97
C THR A 575 -28.92 14.12 -15.14
N PRO A 576 -28.77 15.33 -15.72
CA PRO A 576 -28.17 16.48 -15.03
C PRO A 576 -28.91 16.98 -13.78
N SER A 577 -30.21 16.68 -13.64
CA SER A 577 -31.01 16.98 -12.45
C SER A 577 -30.77 16.03 -11.28
N CYS A 578 -30.01 14.94 -11.47
CA CYS A 578 -29.63 14.03 -10.39
C CYS A 578 -28.37 14.53 -9.68
N SER A 579 -28.54 15.50 -8.77
CA SER A 579 -27.45 16.12 -8.02
C SER A 579 -26.53 15.09 -7.35
N LEU A 580 -27.09 14.00 -6.79
CA LEU A 580 -26.30 12.90 -6.22
C LEU A 580 -25.36 12.24 -7.24
N CYS A 581 -25.87 11.83 -8.41
CA CYS A 581 -25.05 11.19 -9.44
C CYS A 581 -24.01 12.16 -10.01
N CYS A 582 -24.36 13.44 -10.20
CA CYS A 582 -23.40 14.44 -10.64
C CYS A 582 -22.27 14.63 -9.62
N ILE A 583 -22.58 14.84 -8.33
CA ILE A 583 -21.55 15.01 -7.29
C ILE A 583 -20.64 13.78 -7.18
N ILE A 584 -21.18 12.57 -7.29
CA ILE A 584 -20.35 11.35 -7.23
C ILE A 584 -19.48 11.18 -8.49
N ARG A 585 -20.00 11.52 -9.67
CA ARG A 585 -19.31 11.35 -10.96
C ARG A 585 -18.22 12.39 -11.23
N THR A 586 -18.45 13.66 -10.87
CA THR A 586 -17.59 14.79 -11.22
C THR A 586 -17.12 15.64 -10.02
N SER A 587 -17.32 15.19 -8.79
CA SER A 587 -17.23 16.00 -7.56
C SER A 587 -18.23 17.18 -7.56
N TYR A 588 -18.10 18.05 -6.56
CA TYR A 588 -18.89 19.26 -6.43
C TYR A 588 -18.49 20.31 -7.48
N ASP A 589 -19.48 21.10 -7.89
CA ASP A 589 -19.26 22.30 -8.69
C ASP A 589 -19.99 23.50 -8.09
N ILE A 590 -19.23 24.52 -7.68
CA ILE A 590 -19.70 25.80 -7.16
C ILE A 590 -20.49 26.63 -8.18
N SER A 591 -20.44 26.31 -9.48
CA SER A 591 -21.37 26.88 -10.48
C SER A 591 -22.82 26.44 -10.23
N LEU A 592 -23.02 25.27 -9.60
CA LEU A 592 -24.32 24.67 -9.33
C LEU A 592 -24.91 25.05 -7.96
N TRP A 593 -24.24 25.94 -7.21
CA TRP A 593 -24.74 26.45 -5.93
C TRP A 593 -26.13 27.10 -6.09
N GLY A 594 -26.88 27.23 -4.99
CA GLY A 594 -28.13 28.00 -4.94
C GLY A 594 -29.30 27.44 -5.77
N LYS A 595 -29.11 26.47 -6.68
CA LYS A 595 -30.15 25.98 -7.62
C LYS A 595 -31.44 25.41 -7.00
N LYS A 596 -31.50 25.18 -5.68
CA LYS A 596 -32.72 24.82 -4.94
C LYS A 596 -33.32 25.98 -4.13
N THR A 597 -32.51 26.96 -3.72
CA THR A 597 -32.84 27.95 -2.67
C THR A 597 -32.71 29.41 -3.09
N GLY A 598 -32.06 29.70 -4.22
CA GLY A 598 -31.65 31.05 -4.65
C GLY A 598 -30.57 31.70 -3.76
N TRP A 599 -30.29 31.13 -2.59
CA TRP A 599 -29.65 31.81 -1.47
C TRP A 599 -28.86 30.85 -0.58
N GLY A 600 -27.89 31.40 0.16
CA GLY A 600 -27.14 30.73 1.22
C GLY A 600 -26.53 31.74 2.19
N ARG A 601 -26.44 31.34 3.47
CA ARG A 601 -26.03 32.19 4.60
C ARG A 601 -24.68 32.87 4.45
N PHE A 602 -23.76 32.24 3.73
CA PHE A 602 -22.39 32.70 3.48
C PHE A 602 -22.11 32.79 1.97
N GLY A 603 -23.13 33.21 1.21
CA GLY A 603 -23.09 33.46 -0.22
C GLY A 603 -22.74 32.24 -1.08
N LYS A 604 -22.04 32.47 -2.19
CA LYS A 604 -21.72 31.46 -3.21
C LYS A 604 -20.60 30.54 -2.74
N GLY A 605 -20.98 29.41 -2.16
CA GLY A 605 -20.06 28.38 -1.67
C GLY A 605 -20.65 26.98 -1.68
N ILE A 606 -19.83 25.99 -1.33
CA ILE A 606 -20.23 24.59 -1.18
C ILE A 606 -20.46 24.31 0.30
N TYR A 607 -21.72 24.07 0.68
CA TYR A 607 -22.18 23.94 2.06
C TYR A 607 -22.15 22.48 2.54
N THR A 608 -21.60 22.27 3.72
CA THR A 608 -21.58 20.98 4.45
C THR A 608 -21.78 21.20 5.95
N SER A 609 -22.01 20.15 6.72
CA SER A 609 -22.17 20.25 8.19
C SER A 609 -21.48 19.10 8.93
N SER A 610 -21.09 19.31 10.19
CA SER A 610 -20.72 18.20 11.09
C SER A 610 -21.95 17.45 11.59
N THR A 611 -23.15 18.05 11.50
CA THR A 611 -24.44 17.51 11.93
C THR A 611 -25.15 16.76 10.77
N SER A 612 -25.39 15.46 10.94
CA SER A 612 -26.05 14.61 9.92
C SER A 612 -27.53 14.94 9.77
N SER A 613 -28.24 15.22 10.87
CA SER A 613 -29.67 15.58 10.86
C SER A 613 -29.94 16.90 10.14
N LYS A 614 -29.07 17.91 10.28
CA LYS A 614 -29.13 19.17 9.50
C LYS A 614 -28.97 18.91 8.01
N SER A 615 -28.06 18.00 7.65
CA SER A 615 -27.85 17.62 6.25
C SER A 615 -28.97 16.73 5.70
N ASN A 616 -29.65 15.95 6.54
CA ASN A 616 -30.82 15.14 6.14
C ASN A 616 -31.97 15.98 5.57
N ASP A 617 -32.13 17.23 6.01
CA ASP A 617 -33.21 18.11 5.57
C ASP A 617 -33.01 18.58 4.10
N TYR A 618 -31.78 18.44 3.58
CA TYR A 618 -31.44 18.64 2.18
C TYR A 618 -31.45 17.34 1.35
N SER A 619 -31.56 16.17 2.00
CA SER A 619 -31.70 14.87 1.33
C SER A 619 -33.13 14.67 0.83
N HIS A 620 -33.29 14.49 -0.48
CA HIS A 620 -34.58 14.32 -1.15
C HIS A 620 -34.53 13.19 -2.19
N ASN A 621 -35.57 12.37 -2.24
CA ASN A 621 -35.78 11.37 -3.29
C ASN A 621 -36.89 11.83 -4.23
N ASP A 622 -36.62 11.83 -5.54
CA ASP A 622 -37.62 11.97 -6.60
C ASP A 622 -37.93 10.60 -7.26
N CYS A 623 -37.35 9.52 -6.72
CA CYS A 623 -37.55 8.13 -7.12
C CYS A 623 -38.32 7.35 -6.05
N LYS A 624 -39.05 6.31 -6.46
CA LYS A 624 -39.66 5.35 -5.53
C LYS A 624 -38.55 4.53 -4.86
N SER A 625 -38.27 4.82 -3.59
CA SER A 625 -37.25 4.14 -2.80
C SER A 625 -37.51 4.30 -1.30
N ASN A 626 -37.35 3.22 -0.55
CA ASN A 626 -37.59 3.17 0.90
C ASN A 626 -36.40 3.69 1.73
N LEU A 627 -35.37 4.26 1.09
CA LEU A 627 -34.15 4.75 1.74
C LEU A 627 -33.83 6.17 1.30
N LYS A 628 -33.45 7.05 2.24
CA LYS A 628 -32.83 8.35 1.95
C LYS A 628 -31.33 8.19 1.71
N ALA A 629 -30.74 9.19 1.03
CA ALA A 629 -29.35 9.20 0.57
C ALA A 629 -28.61 10.45 1.10
N ILE A 630 -27.46 10.26 1.73
CA ILE A 630 -26.62 11.36 2.24
C ILE A 630 -25.14 11.09 1.96
N LEU A 631 -24.40 12.15 1.60
CA LEU A 631 -22.96 12.06 1.33
C LEU A 631 -22.15 12.38 2.58
N LEU A 632 -21.13 11.55 2.83
CA LEU A 632 -20.05 11.85 3.77
C LEU A 632 -18.79 12.20 2.97
N ASN A 633 -18.39 13.46 3.07
CA ASN A 633 -17.31 14.06 2.28
C ASN A 633 -16.01 14.10 3.08
N LYS A 634 -14.87 14.19 2.38
CA LYS A 634 -13.64 14.75 2.94
C LYS A 634 -13.59 16.21 2.49
N VAL A 635 -13.37 17.13 3.43
CA VAL A 635 -13.29 18.58 3.19
C VAL A 635 -11.99 19.12 3.78
N ILE A 636 -11.23 19.86 2.99
CA ILE A 636 -10.05 20.61 3.41
C ILE A 636 -10.55 21.91 4.04
N VAL A 637 -10.54 21.96 5.38
CA VAL A 637 -11.01 23.12 6.14
C VAL A 637 -9.94 24.20 6.21
N GLY A 638 -8.66 23.81 6.17
CA GLY A 638 -7.55 24.71 6.40
C GLY A 638 -7.73 25.56 7.66
N LYS A 639 -7.44 26.86 7.55
CA LYS A 639 -7.74 27.87 8.56
C LYS A 639 -9.16 28.41 8.31
N GLY A 640 -10.15 27.89 9.03
CA GLY A 640 -11.54 28.31 8.89
C GLY A 640 -11.87 29.61 9.65
N CYS A 641 -12.57 30.53 9.01
CA CYS A 641 -13.04 31.79 9.60
C CYS A 641 -14.34 31.56 10.36
N LYS A 642 -14.36 31.84 11.68
CA LYS A 642 -15.57 31.69 12.50
C LYS A 642 -16.51 32.89 12.30
N LEU A 643 -17.76 32.64 11.92
CA LEU A 643 -18.81 33.65 11.80
C LEU A 643 -20.03 33.28 12.65
N LEU A 644 -20.67 34.31 13.23
CA LEU A 644 -21.83 34.21 14.14
C LEU A 644 -23.10 34.89 13.59
N GLN A 645 -23.01 35.48 12.40
CA GLN A 645 -24.07 36.17 11.67
C GLN A 645 -23.95 35.84 10.18
N ASP A 646 -25.05 35.92 9.45
CA ASP A 646 -25.09 35.65 8.01
C ASP A 646 -24.33 36.72 7.22
N ASN A 647 -23.57 36.31 6.20
CA ASN A 647 -22.87 37.20 5.28
C ASN A 647 -23.06 36.71 3.84
N THR A 648 -24.21 37.07 3.27
CA THR A 648 -24.78 36.51 2.04
C THR A 648 -24.06 36.94 0.76
N SER A 649 -23.18 37.94 0.83
CA SER A 649 -22.40 38.45 -0.32
C SER A 649 -21.07 37.74 -0.55
N LEU A 650 -20.64 36.85 0.36
CA LEU A 650 -19.37 36.13 0.24
C LEU A 650 -19.30 35.25 -1.03
N THR A 651 -18.23 35.42 -1.81
CA THR A 651 -17.89 34.59 -2.98
C THR A 651 -16.55 33.86 -2.82
N ALA A 652 -15.85 34.12 -1.70
CA ALA A 652 -14.56 33.59 -1.30
C ALA A 652 -14.51 33.54 0.24
N PRO A 653 -13.59 32.79 0.88
CA PRO A 653 -13.36 32.93 2.32
C PRO A 653 -12.80 34.33 2.64
N PRO A 654 -13.03 34.87 3.85
CA PRO A 654 -12.38 36.08 4.31
C PRO A 654 -10.85 36.03 4.20
N ALA A 655 -10.21 37.19 4.02
CA ALA A 655 -8.78 37.27 3.74
C ALA A 655 -7.92 36.54 4.80
N GLY A 656 -7.01 35.68 4.35
CA GLY A 656 -6.16 34.88 5.21
C GLY A 656 -6.85 33.67 5.87
N PHE A 657 -7.98 33.21 5.33
CA PHE A 657 -8.68 31.97 5.71
C PHE A 657 -8.96 31.10 4.47
N ASP A 658 -9.21 29.80 4.68
CA ASP A 658 -9.47 28.81 3.61
C ASP A 658 -10.96 28.44 3.48
N SER A 659 -11.73 28.61 4.57
CA SER A 659 -13.15 28.26 4.66
C SER A 659 -13.92 29.20 5.60
N VAL A 660 -15.24 29.11 5.61
CA VAL A 660 -16.10 29.69 6.66
C VAL A 660 -16.64 28.60 7.58
N LEU A 661 -16.68 28.88 8.87
CA LEU A 661 -17.23 28.06 9.95
C LEU A 661 -18.36 28.84 10.63
N ALA A 662 -19.59 28.47 10.36
CA ALA A 662 -20.75 29.00 11.06
C ALA A 662 -20.90 28.27 12.40
N GLU A 663 -20.69 28.97 13.50
CA GLU A 663 -20.85 28.42 14.85
C GLU A 663 -22.21 28.77 15.44
N LYS A 664 -22.74 27.93 16.34
CA LYS A 664 -24.09 28.10 16.89
C LYS A 664 -24.15 29.35 17.78
N GLY A 665 -24.92 30.34 17.36
CA GLY A 665 -25.06 31.65 18.00
C GLY A 665 -25.70 32.66 17.03
N GLY A 666 -26.18 33.80 17.54
CA GLY A 666 -26.85 34.80 16.69
C GLY A 666 -28.03 34.21 15.92
N SER A 667 -28.02 34.32 14.58
CA SER A 667 -29.06 33.78 13.69
C SER A 667 -28.84 32.29 13.30
N LEU A 668 -27.82 31.62 13.87
CA LEU A 668 -27.31 30.32 13.43
C LEU A 668 -27.71 29.18 14.38
N ASN A 669 -28.74 28.42 13.99
CA ASN A 669 -29.26 27.31 14.80
C ASN A 669 -28.36 26.04 14.79
N TYR A 670 -27.64 25.79 13.69
CA TYR A 670 -26.84 24.58 13.47
C TYR A 670 -25.62 24.85 12.59
N ASP A 671 -24.52 24.12 12.82
CA ASP A 671 -23.21 24.37 12.21
C ASP A 671 -23.18 24.19 10.68
N GLU A 672 -22.41 25.05 10.02
CA GLU A 672 -22.09 24.99 8.59
C GLU A 672 -20.58 25.15 8.37
N LEU A 673 -20.03 24.33 7.49
CA LEU A 673 -18.72 24.55 6.86
C LEU A 673 -18.97 24.90 5.40
N VAL A 674 -18.47 26.05 4.98
CA VAL A 674 -18.56 26.52 3.59
C VAL A 674 -17.16 26.65 3.00
N VAL A 675 -16.94 26.03 1.84
CA VAL A 675 -15.71 26.14 1.05
C VAL A 675 -16.01 26.73 -0.33
N TYR A 676 -15.07 27.49 -0.87
CA TYR A 676 -15.28 28.35 -2.05
C TYR A 676 -14.50 27.89 -3.29
N THR A 677 -14.03 26.64 -3.30
CA THR A 677 -13.44 25.99 -4.48
C THR A 677 -13.82 24.50 -4.52
N ASN A 678 -13.96 23.97 -5.73
CA ASN A 678 -14.32 22.58 -5.99
C ASN A 678 -13.26 21.62 -5.42
N ASP A 679 -11.99 22.00 -5.45
CA ASP A 679 -10.86 21.16 -4.99
C ASP A 679 -10.75 21.04 -3.46
N ALA A 680 -11.45 21.89 -2.71
CA ALA A 680 -11.49 21.80 -1.25
C ALA A 680 -12.34 20.60 -0.75
N ILE A 681 -13.13 19.97 -1.61
CA ILE A 681 -14.12 18.96 -1.21
C ILE A 681 -14.21 17.79 -2.20
N ARG A 682 -14.39 16.59 -1.65
CA ARG A 682 -14.71 15.38 -2.42
C ARG A 682 -15.69 14.48 -1.68
N PRO A 683 -16.64 13.83 -2.38
CA PRO A 683 -17.41 12.75 -1.79
C PRO A 683 -16.49 11.57 -1.41
N SER A 684 -16.73 10.96 -0.24
CA SER A 684 -15.95 9.80 0.23
C SER A 684 -16.83 8.58 0.50
N TYR A 685 -18.05 8.78 1.00
CA TYR A 685 -19.03 7.70 1.17
C TYR A 685 -20.43 8.18 0.81
N LEU A 686 -21.26 7.25 0.32
CA LEU A 686 -22.71 7.40 0.23
C LEU A 686 -23.31 6.54 1.34
N VAL A 687 -24.18 7.14 2.17
CA VAL A 687 -24.89 6.47 3.25
C VAL A 687 -26.37 6.40 2.91
N MET A 688 -26.93 5.20 3.02
CA MET A 688 -28.32 4.89 2.73
C MET A 688 -29.01 4.47 4.01
N TYR A 689 -30.08 5.16 4.37
CA TYR A 689 -30.72 5.09 5.68
C TYR A 689 -32.24 5.20 5.53
N GLU A 690 -33.01 4.79 6.54
CA GLU A 690 -34.48 4.92 6.49
C GLU A 690 -34.92 6.39 6.63
N PRO A 691 -36.10 6.77 6.09
CA PRO A 691 -36.50 8.17 5.96
C PRO A 691 -36.67 8.94 7.28
#